data_AF-A0AAE3NZS7-F1
#
_entry.id   AF-A0AAE3NZS7-F1
#
_cell.length_a   1.000
_cell.length_b   1.000
_cell.length_c   1.000
_cell.angle_alpha   90.00
_cell.angle_beta   90.00
_cell.angle_gamma   90.00
#
_symmetry.space_group_name_H-M   'P 1'
#
loop_
_entity.id
_entity.type
_entity.pdbx_description
1 polymer ?
#
loop_
_entity_poly.entity_id
_entity_poly.type
_entity_poly.pdbx_seq_one_letter_code
_entity_poly.pdbx_strand_id
1 'polypeptide(L)'
;MPDTQDDIVLITGAEGRIGTRLRERLQRRYTVVGLDLPDNAGDGAIGCDLTDPDSVDRALERFARDHGRRIASVVHLAAYFDFSGRDSPLYDKVNVEGTRNLLRALQGFEVGQFVYSGTMLVHAPVRPGQLIDEDTPLAPGWAYPKSKAKTEQVIRDEAGDIPPLFLRLAGLYDDHTAVPTLSQQIARIYERSFESHVYAGDTSAGQALIHLDDMLDLFERAIDRRDALEPGLAILAGEPEVMNYAALQTRIAQLIHGEDDWQTVSLPDSIAKTGARLQVQAEPVVPDAYDEGETPFIKPFMIDMAEDHYALDISRARDRLGWEPQHRIAEGLEALVASLKADPGGWFRDNGITPPVWLRGVEDRPEEAEPLRARHERRYRAAHRRGLWAHWANAGLGVWVMTAPPLLGHDDPWMIASDVITGAAVVLFAFLSMSWRLPAARWVTAALGVWLMTAPLLFWSDNAAAYLNGTLVGMLVAGFAVGIRPPPGVSAAAAQSGPVVPKGWSYSPSDWFQRLPVIILAVVGLLISRYLAGYQLETIPGVWEPFFPGTKADMNGTEQIITSQVSEAWPVPDAGLGAMTYALEILVGAIGSASRWRTMPWLTVAFGIMIVPLGAVSIFFIVIQPIVIGTYCTLCLVAAAAMVCQIPFSVDEMVATYQFLKRRHAAGQPWLKVFFTGDTDEGPTRFPDEDFERSPREIVREMLVGGMTLPWTLAASAGVGVLLMLAPLLVTWDDPMAGTFHLTGALVITAAVTALAPVARLARMLNLLLGVALLFAPLLVGASWGVFALSVVAGLLLIGLSVPRGAVHDSYGDWDRYIR
;
A
#
# COMPACT_ATOMS: atom_id res chain seq x y z
N MET A 1 55.71 12.26 25.19
CA MET A 1 55.23 12.42 23.80
C MET A 1 55.62 13.82 23.36
N PRO A 2 56.07 14.04 22.12
CA PRO A 2 56.39 15.39 21.64
C PRO A 2 55.14 16.27 21.71
N ASP A 3 55.33 17.56 21.94
CA ASP A 3 54.27 18.57 21.97
C ASP A 3 53.81 18.81 20.52
N THR A 4 52.74 18.16 20.08
CA THR A 4 52.22 18.22 18.69
C THR A 4 51.28 19.40 18.45
N GLN A 5 51.12 20.28 19.45
CA GLN A 5 50.12 21.35 19.41
C GLN A 5 50.42 22.43 18.36
N ASP A 6 51.69 22.51 17.93
CA ASP A 6 52.17 23.38 16.85
C ASP A 6 51.93 22.79 15.44
N ASP A 7 51.58 21.50 15.33
CA ASP A 7 51.31 20.85 14.04
C ASP A 7 49.87 21.12 13.58
N ILE A 8 49.74 21.62 12.34
CA ILE A 8 48.44 21.98 11.74
C ILE A 8 47.92 20.85 10.86
N VAL A 9 46.69 20.41 11.12
CA VAL A 9 45.97 19.45 10.27
C VAL A 9 44.85 20.18 9.52
N LEU A 10 44.90 20.14 8.19
CA LEU A 10 43.88 20.70 7.31
C LEU A 10 42.91 19.62 6.88
N ILE A 11 41.60 19.77 7.15
CA ILE A 11 40.58 18.78 6.78
C ILE A 11 39.65 19.40 5.73
N THR A 12 39.52 18.79 4.55
CA THR A 12 38.45 19.17 3.61
C THR A 12 37.18 18.37 3.87
N GLY A 13 35.99 18.96 3.70
CA GLY A 13 34.74 18.34 4.12
C GLY A 13 34.62 18.27 5.64
N ALA A 14 35.16 19.28 6.32
CA ALA A 14 35.32 19.32 7.77
C ALA A 14 33.99 19.42 8.54
N GLU A 15 32.93 19.93 7.90
CA GLU A 15 31.59 20.02 8.48
C GLU A 15 30.70 18.84 8.05
N GLY A 16 31.26 17.88 7.31
CA GLY A 16 30.60 16.62 6.97
C GLY A 16 30.55 15.65 8.16
N ARG A 17 29.83 14.52 7.97
CA ARG A 17 29.63 13.48 9.00
C ARG A 17 30.94 12.95 9.60
N ILE A 18 31.91 12.62 8.75
CA ILE A 18 33.22 12.12 9.19
C ILE A 18 34.10 13.29 9.66
N GLY A 19 34.10 14.40 8.92
CA GLY A 19 34.95 15.56 9.17
C GLY A 19 34.73 16.17 10.56
N THR A 20 33.47 16.35 10.97
CA THR A 20 33.12 16.96 12.26
C THR A 20 33.68 16.15 13.42
N ARG A 21 33.47 14.83 13.39
CA ARG A 21 33.92 13.89 14.44
C ARG A 21 35.44 13.72 14.43
N LEU A 22 36.06 13.74 13.26
CA LEU A 22 37.52 13.72 13.14
C LEU A 22 38.15 14.99 13.70
N ARG A 23 37.57 16.15 13.42
CA ARG A 23 38.01 17.44 13.98
C ARG A 23 37.94 17.43 15.50
N GLU A 24 36.81 17.04 16.08
CA GLU A 24 36.64 16.94 17.54
C GLU A 24 37.68 16.02 18.20
N ARG A 25 38.04 14.92 17.52
CA ARG A 25 39.06 13.99 17.99
C ARG A 25 40.46 14.59 17.91
N LEU A 26 40.83 15.16 16.76
CA LEU A 26 42.19 15.65 16.49
C LEU A 26 42.52 16.97 17.19
N GLN A 27 41.53 17.84 17.45
CA GLN A 27 41.72 19.13 18.15
C GLN A 27 42.32 18.98 19.56
N ARG A 28 42.26 17.78 20.14
CA ARG A 28 42.89 17.47 21.44
C ARG A 28 44.42 17.44 21.37
N ARG A 29 44.99 17.32 20.17
CA ARG A 29 46.43 17.08 19.95
C ARG A 29 47.04 17.97 18.86
N TYR A 30 46.23 18.46 17.94
CA TYR A 30 46.64 19.21 16.76
C TYR A 30 45.86 20.51 16.66
N THR A 31 46.44 21.51 16.00
CA THR A 31 45.67 22.65 15.52
C THR A 31 44.92 22.22 14.26
N VAL A 32 43.58 22.13 14.33
CA VAL A 32 42.76 21.65 13.20
C VAL A 32 42.07 22.81 12.50
N VAL A 33 42.26 22.91 11.19
CA VAL A 33 41.58 23.90 10.34
C VAL A 33 40.73 23.17 9.31
N GLY A 34 39.46 23.55 9.20
CA GLY A 34 38.54 22.96 8.22
C GLY A 34 38.49 23.74 6.91
N LEU A 35 38.25 23.03 5.79
CA LEU A 35 37.70 23.58 4.56
C LEU A 35 36.34 22.92 4.29
N ASP A 36 35.32 23.71 4.01
CA ASP A 36 34.00 23.21 3.60
C ASP A 36 33.33 24.23 2.67
N LEU A 37 32.18 23.88 2.08
CA LEU A 37 31.46 24.79 1.19
C LEU A 37 31.19 26.13 1.90
N PRO A 38 31.28 27.28 1.21
CA PRO A 38 31.12 28.59 1.82
C PRO A 38 29.84 28.75 2.65
N ASP A 39 28.73 28.17 2.19
CA ASP A 39 27.43 28.22 2.87
C ASP A 39 27.32 27.25 4.07
N ASN A 40 28.27 26.31 4.20
CA ASN A 40 28.30 25.27 5.24
C ASN A 40 29.42 25.49 6.28
N ALA A 41 30.43 26.30 5.95
CA ALA A 41 31.60 26.51 6.81
C ALA A 41 31.23 27.24 8.13
N GLY A 42 31.42 26.54 9.26
CA GLY A 42 31.17 27.08 10.60
C GLY A 42 32.37 27.74 11.26
N ASP A 43 32.26 28.01 12.57
CA ASP A 43 33.36 28.56 13.38
C ASP A 43 34.51 27.53 13.48
N GLY A 44 35.55 27.72 12.67
CA GLY A 44 36.71 26.83 12.57
C GLY A 44 36.92 26.20 11.18
N ALA A 45 36.05 26.50 10.22
CA ALA A 45 36.23 26.15 8.81
C ALA A 45 36.34 27.41 7.93
N ILE A 46 37.14 27.32 6.86
CA ILE A 46 37.24 28.33 5.81
C ILE A 46 36.36 27.89 4.64
N GLY A 47 35.46 28.77 4.21
CA GLY A 47 34.64 28.55 3.02
C GLY A 47 35.49 28.34 1.77
N CYS A 48 35.33 27.19 1.11
CA CYS A 48 36.10 26.73 -0.03
C CYS A 48 35.24 25.83 -0.94
N ASP A 49 34.90 26.32 -2.14
CA ASP A 49 34.32 25.49 -3.19
C ASP A 49 35.45 24.88 -4.04
N LEU A 50 35.67 23.57 -3.92
CA LEU A 50 36.72 22.87 -4.67
C LEU A 50 36.50 22.90 -6.19
N THR A 51 35.27 23.14 -6.65
CA THR A 51 34.96 23.22 -8.09
C THR A 51 35.36 24.54 -8.72
N ASP A 52 35.65 25.57 -7.91
CA ASP A 52 36.13 26.89 -8.33
C ASP A 52 37.61 27.07 -7.93
N PRO A 53 38.57 27.01 -8.87
CA PRO A 53 39.99 27.22 -8.59
C PRO A 53 40.27 28.53 -7.84
N ASP A 54 39.58 29.62 -8.19
CA ASP A 54 39.78 30.91 -7.55
C ASP A 54 39.29 30.88 -6.09
N SER A 55 38.26 30.07 -5.79
CA SER A 55 37.80 29.84 -4.41
C SER A 55 38.83 29.06 -3.61
N VAL A 56 39.46 28.05 -4.20
CA VAL A 56 40.52 27.27 -3.53
C VAL A 56 41.72 28.16 -3.22
N ASP A 57 42.16 28.97 -4.18
CA ASP A 57 43.28 29.89 -3.99
C ASP A 57 42.98 30.91 -2.88
N ARG A 58 41.80 31.54 -2.88
CA ARG A 58 41.39 32.46 -1.81
C ARG A 58 41.35 31.79 -0.43
N ALA A 59 40.87 30.54 -0.35
CA ALA A 59 40.78 29.80 0.89
C ALA A 59 42.17 29.44 1.44
N LEU A 60 43.08 28.95 0.59
CA LEU A 60 44.45 28.63 1.00
C LEU A 60 45.29 29.89 1.28
N GLU A 61 45.08 30.99 0.56
CA GLU A 61 45.71 32.28 0.90
C GLU A 61 45.24 32.79 2.27
N ARG A 62 43.95 32.66 2.58
CA ARG A 62 43.45 32.97 3.92
C ARG A 62 44.09 32.07 4.97
N PHE A 63 44.12 30.76 4.74
CA PHE A 63 44.82 29.82 5.61
C PHE A 63 46.29 30.25 5.82
N ALA A 64 47.00 30.60 4.76
CA ALA A 64 48.40 31.03 4.83
C ALA A 64 48.61 32.31 5.65
N ARG A 65 47.67 33.25 5.60
CA ARG A 65 47.72 34.47 6.42
C ARG A 65 47.49 34.18 7.90
N ASP A 66 46.53 33.31 8.20
CA ASP A 66 46.06 33.06 9.56
C ASP A 66 46.96 32.04 10.30
N HIS A 67 47.55 31.10 9.57
CA HIS A 67 48.23 29.91 10.12
C HIS A 67 49.63 29.64 9.55
N GLY A 68 50.06 30.38 8.52
CA GLY A 68 51.32 30.14 7.81
C GLY A 68 51.22 29.07 6.71
N ARG A 69 52.36 28.77 6.08
CA ARG A 69 52.44 27.89 4.88
C ARG A 69 52.88 26.45 5.17
N ARG A 70 52.95 26.05 6.43
CA ARG A 70 53.33 24.69 6.82
C ARG A 70 52.09 23.93 7.29
N ILE A 71 51.87 22.75 6.72
CA ILE A 71 50.75 21.87 7.04
C ILE A 71 51.33 20.49 7.37
N ALA A 72 51.08 20.00 8.59
CA ALA A 72 51.58 18.70 9.00
C ALA A 72 50.88 17.57 8.24
N SER A 73 49.56 17.67 8.05
CA SER A 73 48.78 16.73 7.26
C SER A 73 47.54 17.38 6.65
N VAL A 74 47.24 17.05 5.41
CA VAL A 74 45.97 17.35 4.75
C VAL A 74 45.13 16.08 4.72
N VAL A 75 43.94 16.10 5.33
CA VAL A 75 42.98 14.99 5.25
C VAL A 75 41.86 15.35 4.28
N HIS A 76 41.86 14.69 3.12
CA HIS A 76 40.92 14.97 2.04
C HIS A 76 39.67 14.07 2.14
N LEU A 77 38.62 14.58 2.81
CA LEU A 77 37.31 13.92 2.92
C LEU A 77 36.23 14.50 1.99
N ALA A 78 36.45 15.69 1.43
CA ALA A 78 35.48 16.32 0.53
C ALA A 78 35.28 15.48 -0.73
N ALA A 79 34.06 15.00 -0.94
CA ALA A 79 33.65 14.28 -2.14
C ALA A 79 32.14 14.37 -2.33
N TYR A 80 31.70 14.42 -3.58
CA TYR A 80 30.35 14.08 -3.97
C TYR A 80 30.16 12.55 -3.93
N PHE A 81 29.07 12.13 -3.30
CA PHE A 81 28.65 10.74 -3.19
C PHE A 81 27.14 10.63 -3.44
N ASP A 82 26.74 9.78 -4.38
CA ASP A 82 25.35 9.48 -4.67
C ASP A 82 25.16 7.97 -4.91
N PHE A 83 24.36 7.35 -4.05
CA PHE A 83 24.05 5.92 -4.13
C PHE A 83 23.02 5.59 -5.22
N SER A 84 22.47 6.59 -5.92
CA SER A 84 21.51 6.36 -6.99
C SER A 84 22.12 5.60 -8.19
N GLY A 85 23.46 5.51 -8.28
CA GLY A 85 24.17 4.85 -9.38
C GLY A 85 24.07 5.57 -10.72
N ARG A 86 23.41 6.73 -10.77
CA ARG A 86 23.42 7.59 -11.96
C ARG A 86 24.80 8.23 -12.10
N ASP A 87 25.28 8.29 -13.32
CA ASP A 87 26.46 9.09 -13.62
C ASP A 87 26.11 10.56 -13.43
N SER A 88 26.91 11.26 -12.63
CA SER A 88 26.70 12.67 -12.31
C SER A 88 27.97 13.43 -12.68
N PRO A 89 27.86 14.55 -13.42
CA PRO A 89 29.00 15.41 -13.69
C PRO A 89 29.71 15.88 -12.41
N LEU A 90 29.04 15.85 -11.25
CA LEU A 90 29.61 16.19 -9.96
C LEU A 90 30.70 15.20 -9.51
N TYR A 91 30.65 13.93 -9.94
CA TYR A 91 31.74 12.98 -9.66
C TYR A 91 33.06 13.41 -10.29
N ASP A 92 33.00 14.02 -11.48
CA ASP A 92 34.18 14.53 -12.17
C ASP A 92 34.58 15.90 -11.61
N LYS A 93 33.63 16.84 -11.56
CA LYS A 93 33.87 18.21 -11.11
C LYS A 93 34.36 18.32 -9.67
N VAL A 94 33.72 17.61 -8.73
CA VAL A 94 34.03 17.71 -7.30
C VAL A 94 35.18 16.77 -6.93
N ASN A 95 35.09 15.48 -7.28
CA ASN A 95 36.05 14.49 -6.77
C ASN A 95 37.34 14.42 -7.59
N VAL A 96 37.30 14.69 -8.90
CA VAL A 96 38.50 14.54 -9.75
C VAL A 96 39.15 15.91 -9.94
N GLU A 97 38.43 16.85 -10.54
CA GLU A 97 38.96 18.19 -10.81
C GLU A 97 39.07 19.03 -9.53
N GLY A 98 38.14 18.89 -8.57
CA GLY A 98 38.26 19.57 -7.29
C GLY A 98 39.49 19.15 -6.47
N THR A 99 39.84 17.85 -6.49
CA THR A 99 41.10 17.38 -5.91
C THR A 99 42.31 17.92 -6.67
N ARG A 100 42.23 18.01 -8.01
CA ARG A 100 43.30 18.61 -8.83
C ARG A 100 43.53 20.07 -8.46
N ASN A 101 42.47 20.85 -8.31
CA ASN A 101 42.54 22.26 -7.92
C ASN A 101 43.20 22.41 -6.54
N LEU A 102 42.79 21.58 -5.57
CA LEU A 102 43.38 21.58 -4.23
C LEU A 102 44.88 21.25 -4.26
N LEU A 103 45.28 20.19 -4.96
CA LEU A 103 46.69 19.77 -5.05
C LEU A 103 47.57 20.85 -5.68
N ARG A 104 47.06 21.52 -6.73
CA ARG A 104 47.77 22.63 -7.40
C ARG A 104 47.98 23.81 -6.47
N ALA A 105 46.94 24.21 -5.74
CA ALA A 105 47.04 25.31 -4.79
C ALA A 105 47.94 24.96 -3.59
N LEU A 106 48.00 23.69 -3.19
CA LEU A 106 48.90 23.19 -2.14
C LEU A 106 50.39 23.16 -2.55
N GLN A 107 50.73 23.25 -3.83
CA GLN A 107 52.15 23.28 -4.27
C GLN A 107 52.93 24.49 -3.69
N GLY A 108 52.23 25.55 -3.27
CA GLY A 108 52.83 26.70 -2.58
C GLY A 108 53.07 26.50 -1.07
N PHE A 109 52.84 25.31 -0.54
CA PHE A 109 52.90 24.98 0.89
C PHE A 109 53.91 23.86 1.18
N GLU A 110 54.45 23.86 2.40
CA GLU A 110 55.20 22.72 2.92
C GLU A 110 54.20 21.75 3.57
N VAL A 111 53.80 20.71 2.82
CA VAL A 111 52.82 19.71 3.26
C VAL A 111 53.53 18.41 3.62
N GLY A 112 53.45 18.01 4.88
CA GLY A 112 54.09 16.77 5.37
C GLY A 112 53.47 15.49 4.80
N GLN A 113 52.14 15.48 4.61
CA GLN A 113 51.41 14.37 4.02
C GLN A 113 50.04 14.80 3.49
N PHE A 114 49.58 14.15 2.42
CA PHE A 114 48.21 14.25 1.91
C PHE A 114 47.48 12.91 2.06
N VAL A 115 46.58 12.80 3.03
CA VAL A 115 45.78 11.61 3.32
C VAL A 115 44.47 11.65 2.53
N TYR A 116 44.30 10.71 1.61
CA TYR A 116 43.10 10.58 0.80
C TYR A 116 42.17 9.48 1.31
N SER A 117 40.89 9.85 1.50
CA SER A 117 39.82 8.91 1.83
C SER A 117 39.29 8.22 0.57
N GLY A 118 39.93 7.11 0.21
CA GLY A 118 39.52 6.19 -0.85
C GLY A 118 38.46 5.19 -0.41
N THR A 119 38.34 4.09 -1.15
CA THR A 119 37.40 2.99 -0.85
C THR A 119 37.99 1.66 -1.28
N MET A 120 37.70 0.57 -0.56
CA MET A 120 38.10 -0.78 -0.96
C MET A 120 37.46 -1.23 -2.29
N LEU A 121 36.32 -0.64 -2.67
CA LEU A 121 35.55 -1.00 -3.87
C LEU A 121 36.25 -0.64 -5.20
N VAL A 122 37.44 -0.04 -5.14
CA VAL A 122 38.31 0.14 -6.32
C VAL A 122 38.93 -1.18 -6.79
N HIS A 123 39.04 -2.16 -5.89
CA HIS A 123 39.60 -3.48 -6.19
C HIS A 123 38.59 -4.39 -6.89
N ALA A 124 39.12 -5.35 -7.66
CA ALA A 124 38.35 -6.48 -8.16
C ALA A 124 37.82 -7.31 -6.97
N PRO A 125 36.54 -7.74 -7.01
CA PRO A 125 36.00 -8.64 -5.99
C PRO A 125 36.66 -10.02 -6.07
N VAL A 126 36.72 -10.70 -4.93
CA VAL A 126 37.25 -12.08 -4.82
C VAL A 126 36.12 -13.06 -4.52
N ARG A 127 36.44 -14.34 -4.30
CA ARG A 127 35.45 -15.34 -3.88
C ARG A 127 35.44 -15.52 -2.37
N PRO A 128 34.32 -15.97 -1.78
CA PRO A 128 34.26 -16.36 -0.37
C PRO A 128 35.45 -17.25 0.03
N GLY A 129 36.13 -16.87 1.11
CA GLY A 129 37.34 -17.55 1.61
C GLY A 129 38.67 -16.99 1.08
N GLN A 130 38.64 -16.00 0.19
CA GLN A 130 39.80 -15.23 -0.24
C GLN A 130 39.79 -13.83 0.38
N LEU A 131 40.97 -13.24 0.55
CA LEU A 131 41.15 -11.87 1.01
C LEU A 131 41.68 -11.01 -0.13
N ILE A 132 41.33 -9.73 -0.15
CA ILE A 132 42.00 -8.71 -0.94
C ILE A 132 43.08 -8.02 -0.10
N ASP A 133 44.17 -7.69 -0.77
CA ASP A 133 45.26 -6.88 -0.26
C ASP A 133 45.42 -5.63 -1.16
N GLU A 134 46.35 -4.74 -0.82
CA GLU A 134 46.52 -3.49 -1.58
C GLU A 134 47.07 -3.67 -3.00
N ASP A 135 47.63 -4.84 -3.29
CA ASP A 135 48.22 -5.21 -4.59
C ASP A 135 47.20 -5.94 -5.50
N THR A 136 46.04 -6.31 -4.94
CA THR A 136 44.93 -6.88 -5.69
C THR A 136 44.52 -5.95 -6.84
N PRO A 137 44.23 -6.47 -8.06
CA PRO A 137 43.95 -5.62 -9.23
C PRO A 137 42.83 -4.62 -9.01
N LEU A 138 42.99 -3.40 -9.55
CA LEU A 138 41.95 -2.38 -9.54
C LEU A 138 40.95 -2.63 -10.68
N ALA A 139 39.67 -2.84 -10.35
CA ALA A 139 38.59 -3.08 -11.31
C ALA A 139 37.25 -2.50 -10.81
N PRO A 140 37.15 -1.17 -10.65
CA PRO A 140 35.95 -0.54 -10.08
C PRO A 140 34.71 -0.78 -10.95
N GLY A 141 33.67 -1.40 -10.37
CA GLY A 141 32.49 -1.85 -11.12
C GLY A 141 31.53 -0.74 -11.56
N TRP A 142 31.39 0.33 -10.77
CA TRP A 142 30.34 1.35 -10.94
C TRP A 142 30.85 2.79 -10.75
N ALA A 143 29.98 3.79 -10.95
CA ALA A 143 30.37 5.19 -11.07
C ALA A 143 31.18 5.72 -9.87
N TYR A 144 30.76 5.41 -8.64
CA TYR A 144 31.43 5.89 -7.43
C TYR A 144 32.87 5.37 -7.27
N PRO A 145 33.15 4.04 -7.27
CA PRO A 145 34.52 3.57 -7.19
C PRO A 145 35.36 3.95 -8.41
N LYS A 146 34.76 4.11 -9.60
CA LYS A 146 35.46 4.64 -10.78
C LYS A 146 35.93 6.07 -10.54
N SER A 147 35.09 6.93 -9.96
CA SER A 147 35.48 8.28 -9.56
C SER A 147 36.62 8.25 -8.53
N LYS A 148 36.50 7.44 -7.48
CA LYS A 148 37.57 7.31 -6.46
C LYS A 148 38.90 6.83 -7.03
N ALA A 149 38.90 5.85 -7.93
CA ALA A 149 40.10 5.35 -8.60
C ALA A 149 40.73 6.40 -9.53
N LYS A 150 39.92 7.17 -10.27
CA LYS A 150 40.40 8.32 -11.08
C LYS A 150 41.04 9.39 -10.20
N THR A 151 40.44 9.71 -9.05
CA THR A 151 41.03 10.67 -8.11
C THR A 151 42.35 10.16 -7.53
N GLU A 152 42.48 8.85 -7.21
CA GLU A 152 43.79 8.30 -6.82
C GLU A 152 44.85 8.53 -7.90
N GLN A 153 44.47 8.38 -9.18
CA GLN A 153 45.38 8.64 -10.30
C GLN A 153 45.75 10.13 -10.40
N VAL A 154 44.79 11.04 -10.26
CA VAL A 154 45.06 12.50 -10.24
C VAL A 154 45.99 12.87 -9.10
N ILE A 155 45.81 12.29 -7.90
CA ILE A 155 46.71 12.52 -6.78
C ILE A 155 48.11 12.03 -7.11
N ARG A 156 48.26 10.84 -7.71
CA ARG A 156 49.58 10.34 -8.15
C ARG A 156 50.23 11.25 -9.18
N ASP A 157 49.46 11.82 -10.10
CA ASP A 157 49.97 12.63 -11.20
C ASP A 157 50.30 14.09 -10.79
N GLU A 158 49.55 14.66 -9.84
CA GLU A 158 49.59 16.10 -9.53
C GLU A 158 50.09 16.42 -8.11
N ALA A 159 50.37 15.43 -7.25
CA ALA A 159 50.86 15.69 -5.88
C ALA A 159 52.24 16.37 -5.85
N GLY A 160 53.07 16.22 -6.88
CA GLY A 160 54.42 16.77 -6.90
C GLY A 160 55.27 16.19 -5.78
N ASP A 161 55.84 17.05 -4.93
CA ASP A 161 56.64 16.64 -3.77
C ASP A 161 55.80 16.30 -2.53
N ILE A 162 54.48 16.50 -2.57
CA ILE A 162 53.58 16.24 -1.43
C ILE A 162 53.40 14.73 -1.27
N PRO A 163 53.77 14.11 -0.12
CA PRO A 163 53.65 12.65 0.04
C PRO A 163 52.19 12.20 0.18
N PRO A 164 51.61 11.44 -0.79
CA PRO A 164 50.24 10.99 -0.66
C PRO A 164 50.13 9.69 0.14
N LEU A 165 49.06 9.52 0.90
CA LEU A 165 48.64 8.28 1.56
C LEU A 165 47.22 7.95 1.13
N PHE A 166 47.00 6.74 0.61
CA PHE A 166 45.69 6.29 0.16
C PHE A 166 45.07 5.35 1.20
N LEU A 167 44.04 5.81 1.90
CA LEU A 167 43.25 4.95 2.80
C LEU A 167 42.07 4.37 2.03
N ARG A 168 42.11 3.08 1.71
CA ARG A 168 41.04 2.36 1.02
C ARG A 168 40.08 1.77 2.05
N LEU A 169 39.08 2.57 2.41
CA LEU A 169 38.17 2.30 3.51
C LEU A 169 37.05 1.31 3.13
N ALA A 170 36.69 0.45 4.08
CA ALA A 170 35.50 -0.38 4.05
C ALA A 170 34.19 0.42 4.27
N GLY A 171 33.04 -0.26 4.20
CA GLY A 171 31.74 0.41 4.40
C GLY A 171 31.56 0.93 5.83
N LEU A 172 31.25 2.21 5.98
CA LEU A 172 31.14 2.86 7.29
C LEU A 172 29.81 2.53 8.01
N TYR A 173 29.89 2.25 9.31
CA TYR A 173 28.74 2.25 10.22
C TYR A 173 29.09 2.87 11.58
N ASP A 174 28.06 3.24 12.33
CA ASP A 174 28.10 3.61 13.74
C ASP A 174 26.86 3.05 14.45
N ASP A 175 26.61 3.46 15.70
CA ASP A 175 25.48 2.99 16.51
C ASP A 175 24.10 3.41 15.97
N HIS A 176 24.03 4.35 15.02
CA HIS A 176 22.77 4.92 14.49
C HIS A 176 22.61 4.75 12.98
N THR A 177 23.70 4.83 12.22
CA THR A 177 23.68 4.86 10.76
C THR A 177 24.66 3.84 10.18
N ALA A 178 24.33 3.33 9.00
CA ALA A 178 25.21 2.44 8.25
C ALA A 178 25.25 2.83 6.77
N VAL A 179 26.05 2.10 5.99
CA VAL A 179 26.01 2.21 4.53
C VAL A 179 24.59 1.93 4.01
N PRO A 180 24.14 2.60 2.94
CA PRO A 180 22.76 2.50 2.46
C PRO A 180 22.28 1.06 2.23
N THR A 181 23.14 0.16 1.77
CA THR A 181 22.82 -1.26 1.56
C THR A 181 22.43 -1.98 2.85
N LEU A 182 23.17 -1.75 3.94
CA LEU A 182 22.89 -2.33 5.25
C LEU A 182 21.64 -1.69 5.87
N SER A 183 21.52 -0.36 5.84
CA SER A 183 20.35 0.32 6.40
C SER A 183 19.05 -0.08 5.69
N GLN A 184 19.06 -0.19 4.36
CA GLN A 184 17.90 -0.67 3.60
C GLN A 184 17.59 -2.14 3.86
N GLN A 185 18.59 -2.97 4.15
CA GLN A 185 18.36 -4.35 4.57
C GLN A 185 17.71 -4.41 5.97
N ILE A 186 18.20 -3.62 6.92
CA ILE A 186 17.61 -3.49 8.27
C ILE A 186 16.15 -3.01 8.17
N ALA A 187 15.89 -1.95 7.40
CA ALA A 187 14.54 -1.40 7.21
C ALA A 187 13.56 -2.42 6.60
N ARG A 188 13.99 -3.16 5.56
CA ARG A 188 13.16 -4.19 4.93
C ARG A 188 12.85 -5.35 5.87
N ILE A 189 13.82 -5.78 6.68
CA ILE A 189 13.60 -6.82 7.70
C ILE A 189 12.68 -6.29 8.79
N TYR A 190 12.86 -5.03 9.24
CA TYR A 190 11.99 -4.38 10.24
C TYR A 190 10.52 -4.38 9.82
N GLU A 191 10.24 -3.99 8.58
CA GLU A 191 8.89 -3.98 7.99
C GLU A 191 8.39 -5.36 7.54
N ARG A 192 9.23 -6.40 7.61
CA ARG A 192 8.98 -7.73 7.02
C ARG A 192 8.52 -7.64 5.56
N SER A 193 9.14 -6.76 4.78
CA SER A 193 8.79 -6.62 3.36
C SER A 193 9.06 -7.92 2.62
N PHE A 194 8.37 -8.17 1.50
CA PHE A 194 8.60 -9.38 0.70
C PHE A 194 10.08 -9.54 0.31
N GLU A 195 10.72 -8.43 -0.06
CA GLU A 195 12.13 -8.36 -0.46
C GLU A 195 13.11 -8.75 0.65
N SER A 196 12.70 -8.69 1.92
CA SER A 196 13.55 -9.08 3.05
C SER A 196 13.85 -10.59 3.13
N HIS A 197 13.13 -11.41 2.37
CA HIS A 197 13.31 -12.86 2.30
C HIS A 197 14.00 -13.32 1.01
N VAL A 198 14.36 -12.40 0.12
CA VAL A 198 15.03 -12.72 -1.14
C VAL A 198 16.34 -11.96 -1.27
N TYR A 199 17.34 -12.63 -1.82
CA TYR A 199 18.64 -12.03 -2.11
C TYR A 199 19.06 -12.40 -3.53
N ALA A 200 19.68 -11.47 -4.26
CA ALA A 200 20.16 -11.75 -5.60
C ALA A 200 21.55 -12.39 -5.53
N GLY A 201 21.72 -13.58 -6.11
CA GLY A 201 23.01 -14.28 -6.15
C GLY A 201 23.42 -14.99 -4.86
N ASP A 202 24.71 -15.34 -4.77
CA ASP A 202 25.34 -16.10 -3.69
C ASP A 202 25.39 -15.35 -2.36
N THR A 203 24.57 -15.81 -1.41
CA THR A 203 24.49 -15.27 -0.05
C THR A 203 25.69 -15.58 0.84
N SER A 204 26.64 -16.41 0.38
CA SER A 204 27.89 -16.68 1.08
C SER A 204 28.94 -15.58 0.90
N ALA A 205 28.73 -14.68 -0.08
CA ALA A 205 29.47 -13.44 -0.21
C ALA A 205 29.16 -12.47 0.92
N GLY A 206 29.94 -11.40 1.00
CA GLY A 206 29.87 -10.40 2.06
C GLY A 206 30.94 -9.33 1.88
N GLN A 207 30.79 -8.21 2.57
CA GLN A 207 31.70 -7.07 2.47
C GLN A 207 32.17 -6.62 3.85
N ALA A 208 33.46 -6.27 3.94
CA ALA A 208 34.01 -5.66 5.12
C ALA A 208 33.33 -4.32 5.42
N LEU A 209 33.19 -4.05 6.72
CA LEU A 209 32.69 -2.81 7.25
C LEU A 209 33.73 -2.20 8.19
N ILE A 210 33.56 -0.95 8.57
CA ILE A 210 34.42 -0.27 9.53
C ILE A 210 33.56 0.62 10.42
N HIS A 211 33.76 0.51 11.73
CA HIS A 211 33.08 1.39 12.68
C HIS A 211 33.67 2.80 12.62
N LEU A 212 32.84 3.83 12.85
CA LEU A 212 33.26 5.23 12.82
C LEU A 212 34.46 5.47 13.74
N ASP A 213 34.42 4.99 14.98
CA ASP A 213 35.52 5.22 15.93
C ASP A 213 36.83 4.56 15.50
N ASP A 214 36.76 3.38 14.87
CA ASP A 214 37.94 2.69 14.32
C ASP A 214 38.50 3.45 13.11
N MET A 215 37.63 4.01 12.27
CA MET A 215 38.04 4.87 11.16
C MET A 215 38.71 6.16 11.66
N LEU A 216 38.19 6.78 12.72
CA LEU A 216 38.79 7.99 13.30
C LEU A 216 40.16 7.68 13.93
N ASP A 217 40.30 6.52 14.58
CA ASP A 217 41.58 6.02 15.11
C ASP A 217 42.61 5.76 13.99
N LEU A 218 42.17 5.23 12.84
CA LEU A 218 43.00 5.04 11.66
C LEU A 218 43.58 6.37 11.16
N PHE A 219 42.74 7.39 11.00
CA PHE A 219 43.18 8.73 10.57
C PHE A 219 44.18 9.34 11.55
N GLU A 220 43.91 9.26 12.85
CA GLU A 220 44.82 9.77 13.89
C GLU A 220 46.19 9.07 13.80
N ARG A 221 46.23 7.74 13.68
CA ARG A 221 47.48 6.99 13.56
C ARG A 221 48.24 7.27 12.26
N ALA A 222 47.53 7.49 11.17
CA ALA A 222 48.12 7.89 9.89
C ALA A 222 48.86 9.24 10.04
N ILE A 223 48.23 10.22 10.70
CA ILE A 223 48.82 11.55 10.95
C ILE A 223 49.99 11.46 11.93
N ASP A 224 49.85 10.70 13.01
CA ASP A 224 50.88 10.51 14.04
C ASP A 224 52.16 9.88 13.47
N ARG A 225 52.02 8.99 12.47
CA ARG A 225 53.14 8.24 11.87
C ARG A 225 53.59 8.78 10.52
N ARG A 226 53.10 9.94 10.09
CA ARG A 226 53.38 10.53 8.77
C ARG A 226 54.85 10.49 8.35
N ASP A 227 55.78 10.77 9.27
CA ASP A 227 57.23 10.81 8.99
C ASP A 227 57.86 9.42 8.77
N ALA A 228 57.16 8.35 9.15
CA ALA A 228 57.59 6.96 9.00
C ALA A 228 56.93 6.24 7.81
N LEU A 229 56.04 6.92 7.07
CA LEU A 229 55.28 6.33 5.97
C LEU A 229 55.95 6.62 4.63
N GLU A 230 55.98 5.60 3.78
CA GLU A 230 56.49 5.72 2.41
C GLU A 230 55.48 6.54 1.55
N PRO A 231 55.95 7.52 0.75
CA PRO A 231 55.06 8.26 -0.16
C PRO A 231 54.35 7.34 -1.15
N GLY A 232 53.06 7.54 -1.36
CA GLY A 232 52.24 6.75 -2.28
C GLY A 232 51.71 5.44 -1.70
N LEU A 233 51.94 5.17 -0.41
CA LEU A 233 51.44 3.99 0.27
C LEU A 233 49.90 3.92 0.21
N ALA A 234 49.37 2.76 -0.16
CA ALA A 234 47.97 2.42 0.02
C ALA A 234 47.80 1.52 1.24
N ILE A 235 46.68 1.68 1.96
CA ILE A 235 46.32 0.89 3.13
C ILE A 235 44.83 0.53 3.03
N LEU A 236 44.51 -0.76 3.05
CA LEU A 236 43.14 -1.25 3.25
C LEU A 236 42.78 -1.22 4.73
N ALA A 237 41.60 -0.69 5.05
CA ALA A 237 41.15 -0.59 6.43
C ALA A 237 39.66 -0.94 6.56
N GLY A 238 39.41 -1.92 7.41
CA GLY A 238 38.10 -2.38 7.82
C GLY A 238 38.22 -3.63 8.68
N GLU A 239 37.08 -4.23 8.99
CA GLU A 239 37.02 -5.49 9.71
C GLU A 239 37.60 -6.62 8.85
N PRO A 240 38.60 -7.37 9.34
CA PRO A 240 39.20 -8.47 8.58
C PRO A 240 38.28 -9.69 8.48
N GLU A 241 37.32 -9.81 9.38
CA GLU A 241 36.31 -10.88 9.34
C GLU A 241 35.02 -10.31 8.75
N VAL A 242 34.50 -10.97 7.74
CA VAL A 242 33.30 -10.54 7.01
C VAL A 242 32.15 -11.48 7.32
N MET A 243 31.05 -10.91 7.80
CA MET A 243 29.78 -11.63 7.84
C MET A 243 29.25 -11.82 6.42
N ASN A 244 28.91 -13.05 6.06
CA ASN A 244 28.20 -13.28 4.82
C ASN A 244 26.76 -12.74 4.89
N TYR A 245 26.16 -12.45 3.74
CA TYR A 245 24.84 -11.82 3.67
C TYR A 245 23.73 -12.67 4.30
N ALA A 246 23.81 -14.01 4.24
CA ALA A 246 22.85 -14.89 4.93
C ALA A 246 22.91 -14.73 6.46
N ALA A 247 24.12 -14.77 7.03
CA ALA A 247 24.35 -14.61 8.46
C ALA A 247 23.95 -13.20 8.93
N LEU A 248 24.26 -12.18 8.13
CA LEU A 248 23.88 -10.79 8.38
C LEU A 248 22.36 -10.63 8.47
N GLN A 249 21.61 -11.16 7.49
CA GLN A 249 20.13 -11.12 7.51
C GLN A 249 19.54 -11.88 8.69
N THR A 250 20.06 -13.08 8.96
CA THR A 250 19.61 -13.90 10.09
C THR A 250 19.83 -13.17 11.41
N ARG A 251 21.00 -12.55 11.60
CA ARG A 251 21.32 -11.79 12.81
C ARG A 251 20.41 -10.58 12.98
N ILE A 252 20.16 -9.81 11.92
CA ILE A 252 19.24 -8.67 11.96
C ILE A 252 17.82 -9.14 12.33
N ALA A 253 17.34 -10.22 11.71
CA ALA A 253 16.02 -10.77 11.99
C ALA A 253 15.87 -11.28 13.44
N GLN A 254 16.90 -11.93 13.98
CA GLN A 254 16.95 -12.33 15.39
C GLN A 254 16.85 -11.11 16.31
N LEU A 255 17.63 -10.06 16.06
CA LEU A 255 17.64 -8.86 16.90
C LEU A 255 16.32 -8.08 16.83
N ILE A 256 15.69 -8.01 15.65
CA ILE A 256 14.44 -7.27 15.46
C ILE A 256 13.24 -8.07 15.96
N HIS A 257 13.11 -9.32 15.54
CA HIS A 257 11.89 -10.12 15.70
C HIS A 257 12.01 -11.28 16.69
N GLY A 258 13.22 -11.62 17.15
CA GLY A 258 13.47 -12.81 17.96
C GLY A 258 13.22 -14.12 17.20
N GLU A 259 13.44 -14.12 15.88
CA GLU A 259 13.28 -15.31 15.03
C GLU A 259 14.64 -15.86 14.58
N ASP A 260 14.95 -17.10 14.96
CA ASP A 260 16.20 -17.77 14.59
C ASP A 260 16.16 -18.38 13.17
N ASP A 261 14.97 -18.71 12.67
CA ASP A 261 14.77 -19.36 11.37
C ASP A 261 14.41 -18.37 10.26
N TRP A 262 15.14 -17.25 10.16
CA TRP A 262 14.95 -16.33 9.03
C TRP A 262 15.51 -16.93 7.75
N GLN A 263 14.63 -17.30 6.82
CA GLN A 263 15.04 -17.91 5.56
C GLN A 263 15.20 -16.86 4.46
N THR A 264 16.42 -16.75 3.96
CA THR A 264 16.75 -15.96 2.77
C THR A 264 16.82 -16.88 1.56
N VAL A 265 15.95 -16.65 0.59
CA VAL A 265 15.93 -17.37 -0.68
C VAL A 265 16.86 -16.65 -1.66
N SER A 266 17.91 -17.34 -2.11
CA SER A 266 18.75 -16.85 -3.20
C SER A 266 17.98 -16.96 -4.53
N LEU A 267 17.91 -15.84 -5.25
CA LEU A 267 17.34 -15.74 -6.58
C LEU A 267 18.46 -15.72 -7.62
N PRO A 268 18.32 -16.47 -8.73
CA PRO A 268 19.20 -16.33 -9.87
C PRO A 268 19.23 -14.90 -10.39
N ASP A 269 20.42 -14.42 -10.77
CA ASP A 269 20.65 -13.06 -11.28
C ASP A 269 19.69 -12.62 -12.38
N SER A 270 19.36 -13.51 -13.32
CA SER A 270 18.47 -13.19 -14.43
C SER A 270 17.05 -12.87 -13.94
N ILE A 271 16.56 -13.62 -12.94
CA ILE A 271 15.25 -13.41 -12.33
C ILE A 271 15.26 -12.12 -11.52
N ALA A 272 16.29 -11.93 -10.69
CA ALA A 272 16.45 -10.71 -9.91
C ALA A 272 16.53 -9.46 -10.80
N LYS A 273 17.33 -9.48 -11.87
CA LYS A 273 17.48 -8.35 -12.81
C LYS A 273 16.19 -8.03 -13.52
N THR A 274 15.45 -9.05 -13.93
CA THR A 274 14.14 -8.87 -14.56
C THR A 274 13.16 -8.26 -13.58
N GLY A 275 13.12 -8.75 -12.33
CA GLY A 275 12.31 -8.19 -11.26
C GLY A 275 12.62 -6.72 -10.98
N ALA A 276 13.89 -6.38 -10.76
CA ALA A 276 14.32 -5.00 -10.50
C ALA A 276 14.04 -4.08 -11.70
N ARG A 277 14.25 -4.55 -12.94
CA ARG A 277 13.92 -3.78 -14.13
C ARG A 277 12.42 -3.53 -14.25
N LEU A 278 11.58 -4.54 -13.98
CA LEU A 278 10.13 -4.39 -13.99
C LEU A 278 9.66 -3.41 -12.93
N GLN A 279 10.22 -3.46 -11.72
CA GLN A 279 9.92 -2.47 -10.66
C GLN A 279 10.29 -1.05 -11.09
N VAL A 280 11.50 -0.84 -11.62
CA VAL A 280 11.94 0.49 -12.11
C VAL A 280 11.08 0.98 -13.29
N GLN A 281 10.65 0.08 -14.17
CA GLN A 281 9.76 0.42 -15.29
C GLN A 281 8.31 0.64 -14.88
N ALA A 282 7.89 0.07 -13.76
CA ALA A 282 6.55 0.26 -13.22
C ALA A 282 6.42 1.58 -12.45
N GLU A 283 7.51 2.15 -11.92
CA GLU A 283 7.48 3.42 -11.16
C GLU A 283 6.74 4.55 -11.89
N PRO A 284 6.96 4.82 -13.20
CA PRO A 284 6.20 5.86 -13.90
C PRO A 284 4.70 5.59 -14.03
N VAL A 285 4.26 4.35 -13.77
CA VAL A 285 2.87 3.88 -13.88
C VAL A 285 2.21 3.77 -12.50
N VAL A 286 2.99 3.53 -11.45
CA VAL A 286 2.48 3.54 -10.08
C VAL A 286 2.14 4.99 -9.71
N PRO A 287 0.90 5.30 -9.30
CA PRO A 287 0.58 6.67 -8.93
C PRO A 287 1.34 7.10 -7.67
N ASP A 288 1.97 8.29 -7.68
CA ASP A 288 2.60 8.89 -6.49
C ASP A 288 1.67 8.93 -5.27
N ALA A 289 0.35 8.95 -5.49
CA ALA A 289 -0.65 8.83 -4.44
C ALA A 289 -0.59 7.50 -3.65
N TYR A 290 0.15 6.51 -4.12
CA TYR A 290 0.34 5.19 -3.53
C TYR A 290 1.74 5.01 -2.90
N ASP A 291 2.80 5.39 -3.61
CA ASP A 291 4.20 5.15 -3.21
C ASP A 291 5.01 6.43 -2.96
N GLU A 292 4.38 7.60 -3.06
CA GLU A 292 4.98 8.91 -2.82
C GLU A 292 6.15 9.25 -3.77
N GLY A 293 6.17 8.61 -4.95
CA GLY A 293 7.21 8.84 -5.97
C GLY A 293 8.56 8.22 -5.59
N GLU A 294 8.56 7.21 -4.72
CA GLU A 294 9.78 6.51 -4.32
C GLU A 294 10.27 5.56 -5.42
N THR A 295 11.47 5.84 -5.93
CA THR A 295 12.13 4.89 -6.84
C THR A 295 12.61 3.66 -6.06
N PRO A 296 12.47 2.43 -6.61
CA PRO A 296 13.01 1.22 -6.00
C PRO A 296 14.49 1.36 -5.67
N PHE A 297 14.87 1.03 -4.42
CA PHE A 297 16.26 1.09 -4.00
C PHE A 297 17.14 0.09 -4.76
N ILE A 298 16.65 -1.14 -4.99
CA ILE A 298 17.37 -2.17 -5.73
C ILE A 298 17.37 -1.81 -7.21
N LYS A 299 18.55 -1.54 -7.75
CA LYS A 299 18.77 -1.23 -9.17
C LYS A 299 19.44 -2.40 -9.87
N PRO A 300 19.25 -2.56 -11.20
CA PRO A 300 19.86 -3.67 -11.95
C PRO A 300 21.38 -3.81 -11.75
N PHE A 301 22.12 -2.69 -11.67
CA PHE A 301 23.58 -2.74 -11.45
C PHE A 301 23.97 -3.25 -10.05
N MET A 302 23.12 -3.06 -9.04
CA MET A 302 23.38 -3.57 -7.69
C MET A 302 23.30 -5.10 -7.66
N ILE A 303 22.53 -5.70 -8.58
CA ILE A 303 22.43 -7.15 -8.72
C ILE A 303 23.72 -7.72 -9.32
N ASP A 304 24.34 -7.02 -10.29
CA ASP A 304 25.64 -7.42 -10.84
C ASP A 304 26.75 -7.47 -9.77
N MET A 305 26.57 -6.73 -8.67
CA MET A 305 27.50 -6.64 -7.55
C MET A 305 27.06 -7.44 -6.31
N ALA A 306 25.90 -8.10 -6.36
CA ALA A 306 25.30 -8.70 -5.17
C ALA A 306 26.12 -9.89 -4.62
N GLU A 307 26.91 -10.53 -5.49
CA GLU A 307 27.84 -11.62 -5.17
C GLU A 307 29.27 -11.14 -4.89
N ASP A 308 29.55 -9.84 -4.99
CA ASP A 308 30.90 -9.30 -4.81
C ASP A 308 31.36 -9.51 -3.35
N HIS A 309 32.43 -10.28 -3.17
CA HIS A 309 33.03 -10.54 -1.87
C HIS A 309 34.28 -9.67 -1.66
N TYR A 310 34.28 -8.92 -0.56
CA TYR A 310 35.36 -8.02 -0.16
C TYR A 310 35.74 -8.30 1.29
N ALA A 311 36.59 -9.30 1.52
CA ALA A 311 37.27 -9.53 2.80
C ALA A 311 38.70 -9.01 2.74
N LEU A 312 39.18 -8.39 3.82
CA LEU A 312 40.41 -7.60 3.80
C LEU A 312 41.56 -8.29 4.51
N ASP A 313 42.74 -8.33 3.88
CA ASP A 313 44.00 -8.48 4.60
C ASP A 313 44.46 -7.11 5.12
N ILE A 314 44.40 -6.92 6.43
CA ILE A 314 44.78 -5.66 7.09
C ILE A 314 46.22 -5.68 7.63
N SER A 315 47.06 -6.63 7.21
CA SER A 315 48.44 -6.76 7.70
C SER A 315 49.25 -5.48 7.49
N ARG A 316 49.05 -4.77 6.36
CA ARG A 316 49.73 -3.50 6.09
C ARG A 316 49.30 -2.38 7.06
N ALA A 317 48.02 -2.31 7.41
CA ALA A 317 47.52 -1.36 8.41
C ALA A 317 48.11 -1.63 9.80
N ARG A 318 48.23 -2.91 10.18
CA ARG A 318 48.90 -3.34 11.42
C ARG A 318 50.37 -2.97 11.44
N ASP A 319 51.11 -3.36 10.41
CA ASP A 319 52.57 -3.22 10.40
C ASP A 319 53.00 -1.75 10.29
N ARG A 320 52.32 -0.97 9.44
CA ARG A 320 52.70 0.42 9.17
C ARG A 320 52.08 1.40 10.16
N LEU A 321 50.81 1.21 10.54
CA LEU A 321 50.10 2.14 11.45
C LEU A 321 49.94 1.62 12.88
N GLY A 322 50.20 0.34 13.15
CA GLY A 322 49.83 -0.28 14.41
C GLY A 322 48.33 -0.33 14.63
N TRP A 323 47.53 -0.24 13.56
CA TRP A 323 46.08 -0.11 13.62
C TRP A 323 45.39 -1.46 13.46
N GLU A 324 44.37 -1.70 14.28
CA GLU A 324 43.42 -2.80 14.17
C GLU A 324 42.04 -2.31 14.62
N PRO A 325 40.95 -2.74 13.96
CA PRO A 325 39.60 -2.37 14.37
C PRO A 325 39.28 -2.96 15.75
N GLN A 326 38.67 -2.16 16.62
CA GLN A 326 38.22 -2.58 17.96
C GLN A 326 36.75 -3.00 17.96
N HIS A 327 36.00 -2.67 16.91
CA HIS A 327 34.58 -2.98 16.78
C HIS A 327 34.35 -4.04 15.71
N ARG A 328 33.23 -4.76 15.84
CA ARG A 328 32.77 -5.77 14.89
C ARG A 328 31.31 -5.56 14.55
N ILE A 329 30.95 -5.66 13.28
CA ILE A 329 29.56 -5.45 12.84
C ILE A 329 28.61 -6.47 13.49
N ALA A 330 29.08 -7.69 13.75
CA ALA A 330 28.30 -8.72 14.44
C ALA A 330 27.74 -8.23 15.80
N GLU A 331 28.51 -7.39 16.50
CA GLU A 331 28.15 -6.75 17.76
C GLU A 331 27.49 -5.38 17.51
N GLY A 332 27.99 -4.59 16.57
CA GLY A 332 27.44 -3.27 16.20
C GLY A 332 25.99 -3.31 15.71
N LEU A 333 25.54 -4.43 15.14
CA LEU A 333 24.12 -4.64 14.81
C LEU A 333 23.20 -4.53 16.04
N GLU A 334 23.67 -4.87 17.24
CA GLU A 334 22.87 -4.73 18.46
C GLU A 334 22.57 -3.26 18.74
N ALA A 335 23.58 -2.39 18.62
CA ALA A 335 23.43 -0.94 18.81
C ALA A 335 22.53 -0.34 17.72
N LEU A 336 22.77 -0.67 16.44
CA LEU A 336 21.95 -0.22 15.32
C LEU A 336 20.47 -0.61 15.48
N VAL A 337 20.19 -1.86 15.86
CA VAL A 337 18.81 -2.33 16.05
C VAL A 337 18.19 -1.74 17.32
N ALA A 338 18.96 -1.55 18.39
CA ALA A 338 18.48 -0.87 19.59
C ALA A 338 18.09 0.58 19.30
N SER A 339 18.92 1.30 18.54
CA SER A 339 18.68 2.66 18.06
C SER A 339 17.40 2.73 17.20
N LEU A 340 17.25 1.82 16.22
CA LEU A 340 16.03 1.68 15.42
C LEU A 340 14.79 1.45 16.29
N LYS A 341 14.86 0.58 17.30
CA LYS A 341 13.71 0.27 18.17
C LYS A 341 13.36 1.42 19.13
N ALA A 342 14.35 2.24 19.50
CA ALA A 342 14.15 3.37 20.39
C ALA A 342 13.45 4.54 19.70
N ASP A 343 13.84 4.86 18.46
CA ASP A 343 13.16 5.86 17.63
C ASP A 343 13.14 5.40 16.16
N PRO A 344 12.13 4.61 15.75
CA PRO A 344 12.05 4.15 14.36
C PRO A 344 11.90 5.31 13.37
N GLY A 345 11.17 6.37 13.72
CA GLY A 345 10.96 7.51 12.84
C GLY A 345 12.26 8.29 12.58
N GLY A 346 13.01 8.58 13.65
CA GLY A 346 14.34 9.20 13.57
C GLY A 346 15.34 8.33 12.81
N TRP A 347 15.41 7.04 13.13
CA TRP A 347 16.36 6.12 12.49
C TRP A 347 16.20 6.04 10.97
N PHE A 348 14.96 5.98 10.47
CA PHE A 348 14.68 6.00 9.03
C PHE A 348 15.18 7.30 8.39
N ARG A 349 14.91 8.45 9.00
CA ARG A 349 15.38 9.76 8.50
C ARG A 349 16.90 9.88 8.49
N ASP A 350 17.55 9.47 9.58
CA ASP A 350 19.01 9.55 9.74
C ASP A 350 19.75 8.65 8.72
N ASN A 351 19.10 7.57 8.27
CA ASN A 351 19.60 6.66 7.25
C ASN A 351 19.14 7.03 5.82
N GLY A 352 18.42 8.15 5.64
CA GLY A 352 17.92 8.60 4.34
C GLY A 352 16.89 7.65 3.71
N ILE A 353 16.13 6.94 4.54
CA ILE A 353 15.07 6.02 4.13
C ILE A 353 13.72 6.64 4.46
N THR A 354 12.77 6.62 3.53
CA THR A 354 11.44 7.12 3.85
C THR A 354 10.75 6.23 4.87
N PRO A 355 10.21 6.79 5.97
CA PRO A 355 9.52 6.01 6.96
C PRO A 355 8.19 5.46 6.42
N PRO A 356 7.82 4.21 6.74
CA PRO A 356 6.52 3.65 6.40
C PRO A 356 5.37 4.50 6.94
N VAL A 357 4.27 4.57 6.18
CA VAL A 357 3.07 5.39 6.45
C VAL A 357 2.54 5.23 7.89
N TRP A 358 2.54 4.01 8.42
CA TRP A 358 2.03 3.74 9.77
C TRP A 358 2.87 4.37 10.89
N LEU A 359 4.16 4.66 10.65
CA LEU A 359 5.02 5.37 11.62
C LEU A 359 4.67 6.85 11.73
N ARG A 360 4.17 7.47 10.66
CA ARG A 360 3.74 8.89 10.70
C ARG A 360 2.59 9.11 11.69
N GLY A 361 1.76 8.09 11.91
CA GLY A 361 0.67 8.13 12.91
C GLY A 361 1.14 8.15 14.37
N VAL A 362 2.42 7.90 14.62
CA VAL A 362 3.05 7.91 15.96
C VAL A 362 4.29 8.82 16.00
N GLU A 363 4.44 9.71 15.03
CA GLU A 363 5.62 10.59 14.92
C GLU A 363 5.79 11.51 16.15
N ASP A 364 4.69 11.96 16.74
CA ASP A 364 4.69 12.76 17.98
C ASP A 364 5.02 11.96 19.26
N ARG A 365 5.07 10.62 19.17
CA ARG A 365 5.29 9.67 20.28
C ARG A 365 6.17 8.50 19.81
N PRO A 366 7.44 8.76 19.44
CA PRO A 366 8.33 7.75 18.87
C PRO A 366 8.48 6.52 19.75
N GLU A 367 8.40 6.68 21.07
CA GLU A 367 8.47 5.59 22.06
C GLU A 367 7.32 4.57 21.94
N GLU A 368 6.19 4.93 21.31
CA GLU A 368 5.06 4.02 21.11
C GLU A 368 5.19 3.17 19.83
N ALA A 369 6.10 3.52 18.91
CA ALA A 369 6.18 2.92 17.59
C ALA A 369 6.52 1.41 17.62
N GLU A 370 7.61 1.02 18.28
CA GLU A 370 8.01 -0.39 18.39
C GLU A 370 7.00 -1.23 19.22
N PRO A 371 6.50 -0.74 20.39
CA PRO A 371 5.42 -1.42 21.10
C PRO A 371 4.15 -1.63 20.25
N LEU A 372 3.80 -0.65 19.40
CA LEU A 372 2.68 -0.74 18.47
C LEU A 372 2.91 -1.82 17.41
N ARG A 373 4.06 -1.82 16.74
CA ARG A 373 4.43 -2.87 15.76
C ARG A 373 4.41 -4.27 16.39
N ALA A 374 5.10 -4.44 17.52
CA ALA A 374 5.20 -5.74 18.18
C ALA A 374 3.82 -6.26 18.68
N ARG A 375 2.95 -5.37 19.17
CA ARG A 375 1.58 -5.73 19.58
C ARG A 375 0.68 -6.05 18.37
N HIS A 376 0.85 -5.35 17.25
CA HIS A 376 0.16 -5.68 15.99
C HIS A 376 0.45 -7.12 15.60
N GLU A 377 1.74 -7.45 15.50
CA GLU A 377 2.21 -8.73 15.03
C GLU A 377 1.75 -9.87 15.94
N ARG A 378 1.87 -9.71 17.26
CA ARG A 378 1.35 -10.68 18.24
C ARG A 378 -0.15 -10.93 18.08
N ARG A 379 -0.95 -9.86 17.95
CA ARG A 379 -2.41 -9.97 17.78
C ARG A 379 -2.78 -10.60 16.44
N TYR A 380 -2.09 -10.22 15.37
CA TYR A 380 -2.28 -10.77 14.03
C TYR A 380 -2.02 -12.28 14.03
N ARG A 381 -0.85 -12.71 14.54
CA ARG A 381 -0.50 -14.14 14.65
C ARG A 381 -1.50 -14.91 15.51
N ALA A 382 -1.91 -14.36 16.66
CA ALA A 382 -2.88 -15.01 17.55
C ALA A 382 -4.26 -15.15 16.90
N ALA A 383 -4.74 -14.12 16.20
CA ALA A 383 -6.00 -14.19 15.45
C ALA A 383 -5.89 -15.20 14.30
N HIS A 384 -4.78 -15.18 13.54
CA HIS A 384 -4.54 -16.10 12.43
C HIS A 384 -4.55 -17.55 12.89
N ARG A 385 -3.86 -17.87 14.00
CA ARG A 385 -3.86 -19.21 14.60
C ARG A 385 -5.27 -19.70 14.95
N ARG A 386 -6.13 -18.83 15.49
CA ARG A 386 -7.54 -19.16 15.77
C ARG A 386 -8.37 -19.38 14.50
N GLY A 387 -7.97 -18.77 13.38
CA GLY A 387 -8.64 -18.87 12.09
C GLY A 387 -8.18 -20.03 11.19
N LEU A 388 -7.14 -20.79 11.57
CA LEU A 388 -6.54 -21.83 10.70
C LEU A 388 -7.53 -22.90 10.23
N TRP A 389 -8.57 -23.21 11.01
CA TRP A 389 -9.59 -24.19 10.65
C TRP A 389 -10.31 -23.83 9.33
N ALA A 390 -10.45 -22.54 9.02
CA ALA A 390 -11.12 -22.08 7.81
C ALA A 390 -10.29 -22.37 6.55
N HIS A 391 -8.96 -22.30 6.65
CA HIS A 391 -8.07 -22.70 5.56
C HIS A 391 -8.09 -24.21 5.34
N TRP A 392 -8.20 -25.02 6.40
CA TRP A 392 -8.45 -26.46 6.27
C TRP A 392 -9.81 -26.76 5.64
N ALA A 393 -10.86 -26.02 6.00
CA ALA A 393 -12.17 -26.13 5.38
C ALA A 393 -12.08 -25.83 3.88
N ASN A 394 -11.35 -24.78 3.48
CA ASN A 394 -11.11 -24.47 2.06
C ASN A 394 -10.36 -25.56 1.32
N ALA A 395 -9.34 -26.17 1.93
CA ALA A 395 -8.66 -27.32 1.32
C ALA A 395 -9.63 -28.50 1.10
N GLY A 396 -10.51 -28.77 2.08
CA GLY A 396 -11.57 -29.77 1.95
C GLY A 396 -12.56 -29.44 0.83
N LEU A 397 -12.98 -28.17 0.73
CA LEU A 397 -13.85 -27.69 -0.35
C LEU A 397 -13.17 -27.79 -1.72
N GLY A 398 -11.86 -27.54 -1.81
CA GLY A 398 -11.11 -27.73 -3.05
C GLY A 398 -11.13 -29.19 -3.52
N VAL A 399 -10.93 -30.16 -2.62
CA VAL A 399 -11.06 -31.59 -2.92
C VAL A 399 -12.50 -31.96 -3.30
N TRP A 400 -13.49 -31.38 -2.62
CA TRP A 400 -14.90 -31.53 -2.97
C TRP A 400 -15.16 -31.09 -4.41
N VAL A 401 -14.71 -29.89 -4.80
CA VAL A 401 -14.88 -29.38 -6.17
C VAL A 401 -14.18 -30.28 -7.20
N MET A 402 -12.98 -30.79 -6.92
CA MET A 402 -12.28 -31.69 -7.85
C MET A 402 -13.04 -33.00 -8.11
N THR A 403 -13.80 -33.48 -7.14
CA THR A 403 -14.55 -34.75 -7.22
C THR A 403 -16.02 -34.56 -7.60
N ALA A 404 -16.51 -33.32 -7.59
CA ALA A 404 -17.88 -32.99 -7.92
C ALA A 404 -18.29 -33.37 -9.36
N PRO A 405 -17.48 -33.14 -10.42
CA PRO A 405 -17.94 -33.38 -11.79
C PRO A 405 -18.47 -34.80 -12.08
N PRO A 406 -17.74 -35.89 -11.77
CA PRO A 406 -18.28 -37.25 -11.99
C PRO A 406 -19.42 -37.63 -11.02
N LEU A 407 -19.53 -36.97 -9.86
CA LEU A 407 -20.55 -37.29 -8.85
C LEU A 407 -21.87 -36.55 -9.07
N LEU A 408 -21.80 -35.34 -9.61
CA LEU A 408 -22.94 -34.46 -9.89
C LEU A 408 -23.36 -34.50 -11.37
N GLY A 409 -22.69 -35.31 -12.19
CA GLY A 409 -23.01 -35.52 -13.60
C GLY A 409 -22.72 -34.29 -14.47
N HIS A 410 -21.60 -33.61 -14.25
CA HIS A 410 -21.19 -32.50 -15.11
C HIS A 410 -20.78 -33.08 -16.47
N ASP A 411 -21.50 -32.74 -17.53
CA ASP A 411 -21.27 -33.30 -18.87
C ASP A 411 -20.41 -32.38 -19.76
N ASP A 412 -20.34 -31.08 -19.45
CA ASP A 412 -19.56 -30.10 -20.22
C ASP A 412 -18.04 -30.22 -19.92
N PRO A 413 -17.18 -30.46 -20.94
CA PRO A 413 -15.75 -30.62 -20.74
C PRO A 413 -15.03 -29.40 -20.15
N TRP A 414 -15.49 -28.18 -20.47
CA TRP A 414 -14.90 -26.95 -19.95
C TRP A 414 -15.28 -26.72 -18.48
N MET A 415 -16.51 -27.08 -18.10
CA MET A 415 -16.95 -27.07 -16.72
C MET A 415 -16.15 -28.06 -15.88
N ILE A 416 -16.01 -29.31 -16.35
CA ILE A 416 -15.22 -30.34 -15.67
C ILE A 416 -13.78 -29.85 -15.47
N ALA A 417 -13.15 -29.33 -16.52
CA ALA A 417 -11.78 -28.82 -16.45
C ALA A 417 -11.66 -27.64 -15.48
N SER A 418 -12.60 -26.68 -15.53
CA SER A 418 -12.65 -25.53 -14.65
C SER A 418 -12.73 -25.95 -13.17
N ASP A 419 -13.64 -26.86 -12.83
CA ASP A 419 -13.81 -27.35 -11.46
C ASP A 419 -12.56 -28.08 -10.97
N VAL A 420 -11.99 -28.99 -11.76
CA VAL A 420 -10.79 -29.75 -11.36
C VAL A 420 -9.58 -28.82 -11.16
N ILE A 421 -9.33 -27.90 -12.09
CA ILE A 421 -8.21 -26.94 -12.00
C ILE A 421 -8.41 -26.00 -10.81
N THR A 422 -9.62 -25.44 -10.67
CA THR A 422 -9.93 -24.49 -9.59
C THR A 422 -9.88 -25.18 -8.24
N GLY A 423 -10.42 -26.39 -8.11
CA GLY A 423 -10.36 -27.16 -6.87
C GLY A 423 -8.92 -27.48 -6.46
N ALA A 424 -8.05 -27.88 -7.40
CA ALA A 424 -6.62 -28.08 -7.14
C ALA A 424 -5.92 -26.79 -6.72
N ALA A 425 -6.23 -25.67 -7.37
CA ALA A 425 -5.71 -24.36 -7.01
C ALA A 425 -6.19 -23.92 -5.62
N VAL A 426 -7.46 -24.14 -5.29
CA VAL A 426 -8.02 -23.85 -3.95
C VAL A 426 -7.28 -24.65 -2.89
N VAL A 427 -6.99 -25.94 -3.10
CA VAL A 427 -6.18 -26.76 -2.19
C VAL A 427 -4.80 -26.14 -1.97
N LEU A 428 -4.08 -25.83 -3.06
CA LEU A 428 -2.74 -25.24 -3.00
C LEU A 428 -2.74 -23.92 -2.21
N PHE A 429 -3.61 -22.98 -2.59
CA PHE A 429 -3.65 -21.65 -1.97
C PHE A 429 -4.24 -21.67 -0.55
N ALA A 430 -5.09 -22.65 -0.22
CA ALA A 430 -5.54 -22.88 1.14
C ALA A 430 -4.39 -23.32 2.05
N PHE A 431 -3.50 -24.22 1.58
CA PHE A 431 -2.29 -24.57 2.33
C PHE A 431 -1.33 -23.38 2.47
N LEU A 432 -1.12 -22.61 1.40
CA LEU A 432 -0.30 -21.38 1.48
C LEU A 432 -0.91 -20.36 2.46
N SER A 433 -2.24 -20.25 2.50
CA SER A 433 -2.97 -19.36 3.43
C SER A 433 -2.79 -19.75 4.90
N MET A 434 -2.38 -20.99 5.22
CA MET A 434 -2.06 -21.37 6.61
C MET A 434 -0.83 -20.62 7.12
N SER A 435 0.06 -20.17 6.24
CA SER A 435 1.17 -19.31 6.60
C SER A 435 0.69 -17.88 6.83
N TRP A 436 0.84 -17.39 8.06
CA TRP A 436 0.55 -15.99 8.41
C TRP A 436 1.45 -15.00 7.63
N ARG A 437 2.58 -15.48 7.10
CA ARG A 437 3.53 -14.71 6.27
C ARG A 437 3.05 -14.53 4.82
N LEU A 438 2.05 -15.29 4.38
CA LEU A 438 1.51 -15.24 3.01
C LEU A 438 0.04 -14.79 2.98
N PRO A 439 -0.30 -13.59 3.51
CA PRO A 439 -1.69 -13.12 3.52
C PRO A 439 -2.29 -12.98 2.12
N ALA A 440 -1.47 -12.76 1.09
CA ALA A 440 -1.90 -12.67 -0.30
C ALA A 440 -2.54 -13.97 -0.81
N ALA A 441 -2.14 -15.13 -0.30
CA ALA A 441 -2.73 -16.42 -0.69
C ALA A 441 -4.25 -16.46 -0.41
N ARG A 442 -4.70 -15.77 0.64
CA ARG A 442 -6.12 -15.66 1.00
C ARG A 442 -6.92 -14.88 -0.04
N TRP A 443 -6.33 -13.84 -0.63
CA TRP A 443 -6.96 -13.10 -1.73
C TRP A 443 -7.09 -13.95 -2.98
N VAL A 444 -6.07 -14.74 -3.30
CA VAL A 444 -6.13 -15.69 -4.42
C VAL A 444 -7.21 -16.74 -4.16
N THR A 445 -7.28 -17.33 -2.96
CA THR A 445 -8.36 -18.27 -2.62
C THR A 445 -9.75 -17.64 -2.73
N ALA A 446 -9.91 -16.37 -2.30
CA ALA A 446 -11.19 -15.67 -2.45
C ALA A 446 -11.56 -15.44 -3.91
N ALA A 447 -10.60 -15.04 -4.76
CA ALA A 447 -10.81 -14.89 -6.20
C ALA A 447 -11.21 -16.22 -6.87
N LEU A 448 -10.61 -17.34 -6.46
CA LEU A 448 -11.02 -18.67 -6.92
C LEU A 448 -12.45 -19.01 -6.47
N GLY A 449 -12.84 -18.62 -5.26
CA GLY A 449 -14.23 -18.73 -4.79
C GLY A 449 -15.22 -17.94 -5.66
N VAL A 450 -14.86 -16.71 -6.04
CA VAL A 450 -15.67 -15.91 -6.99
C VAL A 450 -15.72 -16.59 -8.35
N TRP A 451 -14.60 -17.10 -8.86
CA TRP A 451 -14.57 -17.85 -10.12
C TRP A 451 -15.51 -19.06 -10.11
N LEU A 452 -15.56 -19.84 -9.02
CA LEU A 452 -16.49 -20.97 -8.89
C LEU A 452 -17.96 -20.55 -8.99
N MET A 453 -18.31 -19.35 -8.50
CA MET A 453 -19.66 -18.81 -8.64
C MET A 453 -19.96 -18.38 -10.09
N THR A 454 -18.94 -17.88 -10.79
CA THR A 454 -19.07 -17.31 -12.14
C THR A 454 -19.00 -18.38 -13.23
N ALA A 455 -18.22 -19.46 -13.06
CA ALA A 455 -17.97 -20.46 -14.08
C ALA A 455 -19.27 -21.11 -14.64
N PRO A 456 -20.25 -21.55 -13.81
CA PRO A 456 -21.55 -22.02 -14.28
C PRO A 456 -22.29 -21.07 -15.21
N LEU A 457 -22.15 -19.76 -14.97
CA LEU A 457 -22.81 -18.71 -15.75
C LEU A 457 -22.08 -18.44 -17.07
N LEU A 458 -20.74 -18.41 -17.04
CA LEU A 458 -19.90 -18.19 -18.22
C LEU A 458 -20.01 -19.32 -19.23
N PHE A 459 -20.07 -20.56 -18.73
CA PHE A 459 -20.18 -21.75 -19.58
C PHE A 459 -21.63 -22.11 -19.90
N TRP A 460 -22.62 -21.30 -19.48
CA TRP A 460 -24.04 -21.57 -19.73
C TRP A 460 -24.43 -23.01 -19.36
N SER A 461 -24.06 -23.44 -18.15
CA SER A 461 -24.23 -24.83 -17.76
C SER A 461 -25.71 -25.19 -17.57
N ASP A 462 -26.15 -26.20 -18.30
CA ASP A 462 -27.47 -26.82 -18.22
C ASP A 462 -27.62 -27.79 -17.03
N ASN A 463 -26.57 -27.96 -16.22
CA ASN A 463 -26.57 -28.81 -15.05
C ASN A 463 -26.93 -28.00 -13.77
N ALA A 464 -28.11 -28.29 -13.23
CA ALA A 464 -28.61 -27.67 -11.99
C ALA A 464 -27.66 -27.87 -10.79
N ALA A 465 -27.06 -29.05 -10.67
CA ALA A 465 -26.16 -29.38 -9.59
C ALA A 465 -24.83 -28.62 -9.71
N ALA A 466 -24.31 -28.45 -10.94
CA ALA A 466 -23.11 -27.64 -11.19
C ALA A 466 -23.33 -26.18 -10.77
N TYR A 467 -24.46 -25.58 -11.17
CA TYR A 467 -24.79 -24.21 -10.80
C TYR A 467 -24.97 -24.03 -9.29
N LEU A 468 -25.71 -24.94 -8.64
CA LEU A 468 -25.92 -24.91 -7.18
C LEU A 468 -24.61 -25.09 -6.41
N ASN A 469 -23.80 -26.07 -6.82
CA ASN A 469 -22.53 -26.40 -6.18
C ASN A 469 -21.54 -25.24 -6.33
N GLY A 470 -21.36 -24.71 -7.54
CA GLY A 470 -20.47 -23.56 -7.80
C GLY A 470 -20.84 -22.32 -6.99
N THR A 471 -22.14 -22.00 -6.91
CA THR A 471 -22.64 -20.88 -6.11
C THR A 471 -22.35 -21.07 -4.62
N LEU A 472 -22.74 -22.20 -4.03
CA LEU A 472 -22.62 -22.43 -2.59
C LEU A 472 -21.15 -22.60 -2.16
N VAL A 473 -20.40 -23.46 -2.87
CA VAL A 473 -19.01 -23.75 -2.54
C VAL A 473 -18.14 -22.52 -2.81
N GLY A 474 -18.38 -21.79 -3.90
CA GLY A 474 -17.67 -20.54 -4.19
C GLY A 474 -17.84 -19.48 -3.11
N MET A 475 -19.07 -19.29 -2.61
CA MET A 475 -19.34 -18.40 -1.47
C MET A 475 -18.62 -18.84 -0.20
N LEU A 476 -18.62 -20.14 0.13
CA LEU A 476 -17.92 -20.67 1.30
C LEU A 476 -16.40 -20.49 1.18
N VAL A 477 -15.83 -20.81 0.01
CA VAL A 477 -14.39 -20.66 -0.26
C VAL A 477 -13.96 -19.21 -0.08
N ALA A 478 -14.71 -18.26 -0.66
CA ALA A 478 -14.44 -16.83 -0.50
C ALA A 478 -14.63 -16.36 0.95
N GLY A 479 -15.73 -16.75 1.60
CA GLY A 479 -16.03 -16.38 2.97
C GLY A 479 -14.98 -16.86 3.97
N PHE A 480 -14.54 -18.12 3.89
CA PHE A 480 -13.49 -18.67 4.75
C PHE A 480 -12.11 -18.10 4.45
N ALA A 481 -11.85 -17.66 3.21
CA ALA A 481 -10.59 -17.05 2.85
C ALA A 481 -10.41 -15.66 3.48
N VAL A 482 -11.39 -14.77 3.34
CA VAL A 482 -11.25 -13.35 3.72
C VAL A 482 -12.15 -12.88 4.86
N GLY A 483 -13.19 -13.63 5.22
CA GLY A 483 -14.10 -13.31 6.33
C GLY A 483 -13.54 -13.58 7.73
N ILE A 484 -12.50 -14.41 7.83
CA ILE A 484 -11.89 -14.76 9.12
C ILE A 484 -10.86 -13.71 9.55
N ARG A 485 -10.88 -13.33 10.83
CA ARG A 485 -9.89 -12.40 11.40
C ARG A 485 -8.51 -13.07 11.52
N PRO A 486 -7.40 -12.33 11.31
CA PRO A 486 -7.33 -10.92 10.97
C PRO A 486 -7.58 -10.69 9.47
N PRO A 487 -8.20 -9.57 9.06
CA PRO A 487 -8.30 -9.22 7.64
C PRO A 487 -6.89 -9.01 7.03
N PRO A 488 -6.61 -9.56 5.84
CA PRO A 488 -5.33 -9.34 5.17
C PRO A 488 -5.22 -7.89 4.65
N GLY A 489 -4.05 -7.27 4.80
CA GLY A 489 -3.72 -5.96 4.20
C GLY A 489 -4.00 -4.73 5.08
N VAL A 490 -4.51 -4.88 6.30
CA VAL A 490 -4.76 -3.76 7.22
C VAL A 490 -3.48 -3.31 7.92
N SER A 491 -3.21 -2.01 7.92
CA SER A 491 -2.02 -1.41 8.54
C SER A 491 -2.00 -1.53 10.07
N ALA A 492 -0.81 -1.48 10.67
CA ALA A 492 -0.64 -1.60 12.11
C ALA A 492 -1.36 -0.49 12.90
N ALA A 493 -1.31 0.74 12.37
CA ALA A 493 -2.03 1.90 12.91
C ALA A 493 -3.55 1.69 12.83
N ALA A 494 -4.06 1.34 11.65
CA ALA A 494 -5.50 1.11 11.45
C ALA A 494 -6.05 0.01 12.39
N ALA A 495 -5.31 -1.09 12.57
CA ALA A 495 -5.75 -2.22 13.36
C ALA A 495 -5.75 -1.98 14.88
N GLN A 496 -5.02 -0.99 15.39
CA GLN A 496 -4.75 -0.87 16.83
C GLN A 496 -5.09 0.46 17.48
N SER A 497 -5.22 1.54 16.71
CA SER A 497 -5.55 2.87 17.21
C SER A 497 -6.75 3.46 16.48
N GLY A 498 -7.30 4.54 17.01
CA GLY A 498 -8.35 5.34 16.39
C GLY A 498 -9.77 4.98 16.83
N PRO A 499 -10.74 5.83 16.48
CA PRO A 499 -12.13 5.70 16.94
C PRO A 499 -12.91 4.63 16.17
N VAL A 500 -14.00 4.15 16.76
CA VAL A 500 -15.01 3.32 16.07
C VAL A 500 -16.01 4.20 15.33
N VAL A 501 -16.43 5.30 15.94
CA VAL A 501 -17.36 6.28 15.37
C VAL A 501 -16.57 7.35 14.60
N PRO A 502 -16.91 7.67 13.34
CA PRO A 502 -16.21 8.70 12.59
C PRO A 502 -16.26 10.08 13.27
N LYS A 503 -15.25 10.92 13.05
CA LYS A 503 -15.19 12.27 13.64
C LYS A 503 -16.43 13.09 13.26
N GLY A 504 -17.13 13.59 14.28
CA GLY A 504 -18.35 14.39 14.13
C GLY A 504 -19.63 13.56 13.88
N TRP A 505 -19.53 12.24 13.85
CA TRP A 505 -20.68 11.34 13.75
C TRP A 505 -21.20 10.95 15.14
N SER A 506 -22.48 10.58 15.19
CA SER A 506 -23.15 10.14 16.41
C SER A 506 -23.17 8.61 16.60
N TYR A 507 -23.02 7.86 15.51
CA TYR A 507 -22.93 6.39 15.47
C TYR A 507 -21.92 5.96 14.39
N SER A 508 -21.54 4.69 14.38
CA SER A 508 -20.72 4.13 13.28
C SER A 508 -21.62 3.61 12.16
N PRO A 509 -21.50 4.11 10.91
CA PRO A 509 -22.25 3.56 9.78
C PRO A 509 -21.74 2.18 9.34
N SER A 510 -20.55 1.78 9.80
CA SER A 510 -19.98 0.45 9.57
C SER A 510 -20.46 -0.60 10.59
N ASP A 511 -21.31 -0.22 11.54
CA ASP A 511 -21.77 -1.14 12.57
C ASP A 511 -22.49 -2.35 11.95
N TRP A 512 -22.43 -3.50 12.63
CA TRP A 512 -23.10 -4.71 12.17
C TRP A 512 -24.62 -4.54 12.04
N PHE A 513 -25.24 -3.79 12.95
CA PHE A 513 -26.70 -3.59 12.90
C PHE A 513 -27.14 -2.66 11.77
N GLN A 514 -26.23 -1.86 11.21
CA GLN A 514 -26.47 -1.08 9.98
C GLN A 514 -26.35 -1.95 8.72
N ARG A 515 -25.47 -2.96 8.74
CA ARG A 515 -25.19 -3.84 7.60
C ARG A 515 -26.14 -5.03 7.52
N LEU A 516 -26.66 -5.51 8.64
CA LEU A 516 -27.51 -6.70 8.70
C LEU A 516 -28.80 -6.59 7.86
N PRO A 517 -29.53 -5.45 7.83
CA PRO A 517 -30.67 -5.27 6.92
C PRO A 517 -30.29 -5.46 5.46
N VAL A 518 -29.14 -4.90 5.06
CA VAL A 518 -28.61 -5.02 3.70
C VAL A 518 -28.31 -6.49 3.38
N ILE A 519 -27.63 -7.21 4.28
CA ILE A 519 -27.33 -8.63 4.11
C ILE A 519 -28.61 -9.48 3.99
N ILE A 520 -29.63 -9.21 4.81
CA ILE A 520 -30.91 -9.94 4.76
C ILE A 520 -31.62 -9.69 3.42
N LEU A 521 -31.66 -8.43 2.96
CA LEU A 521 -32.24 -8.09 1.66
C LEU A 521 -31.46 -8.71 0.50
N ALA A 522 -30.13 -8.77 0.60
CA ALA A 522 -29.28 -9.44 -0.37
C ALA A 522 -29.51 -10.96 -0.39
N VAL A 523 -29.80 -11.60 0.75
CA VAL A 523 -30.21 -13.02 0.78
C VAL A 523 -31.52 -13.22 0.01
N VAL A 524 -32.50 -12.34 0.18
CA VAL A 524 -33.76 -12.39 -0.60
C VAL A 524 -33.47 -12.23 -2.09
N GLY A 525 -32.64 -11.25 -2.46
CA GLY A 525 -32.19 -11.03 -3.84
C GLY A 525 -31.49 -12.26 -4.42
N LEU A 526 -30.54 -12.85 -3.69
CA LEU A 526 -29.81 -14.05 -4.09
C LEU A 526 -30.76 -15.23 -4.35
N LEU A 527 -31.71 -15.49 -3.45
CA LEU A 527 -32.63 -16.61 -3.59
C LEU A 527 -33.53 -16.45 -4.83
N ILE A 528 -34.01 -15.23 -5.08
CA ILE A 528 -34.81 -14.91 -6.26
C ILE A 528 -33.97 -15.02 -7.52
N SER A 529 -32.87 -14.28 -7.61
CA SER A 529 -32.02 -14.23 -8.80
C SER A 529 -31.43 -15.59 -9.15
N ARG A 530 -31.04 -16.40 -8.16
CA ARG A 530 -30.58 -17.79 -8.39
C ARG A 530 -31.70 -18.67 -8.97
N TYR A 531 -32.93 -18.51 -8.49
CA TYR A 531 -34.07 -19.26 -9.01
C TYR A 531 -34.38 -18.87 -10.46
N LEU A 532 -34.38 -17.57 -10.78
CA LEU A 532 -34.58 -17.06 -12.13
C LEU A 532 -33.45 -17.48 -13.09
N ALA A 533 -32.19 -17.43 -12.63
CA ALA A 533 -31.03 -17.89 -13.39
C ALA A 533 -31.13 -19.38 -13.73
N GLY A 534 -31.67 -20.19 -12.81
CA GLY A 534 -31.93 -21.61 -13.08
C GLY A 534 -32.82 -21.83 -14.29
N TYR A 535 -33.82 -20.98 -14.51
CA TYR A 535 -34.69 -21.06 -15.69
C TYR A 535 -33.96 -20.62 -16.96
N GLN A 536 -33.15 -19.55 -16.89
CA GLN A 536 -32.35 -19.08 -18.03
C GLN A 536 -31.28 -20.09 -18.47
N LEU A 537 -30.78 -20.89 -17.52
CA LEU A 537 -29.86 -22.00 -17.77
C LEU A 537 -30.59 -23.29 -18.17
N GLU A 538 -31.92 -23.27 -18.34
CA GLU A 538 -32.73 -24.44 -18.68
C GLU A 538 -32.68 -25.59 -17.64
N THR A 539 -32.20 -25.30 -16.42
CA THR A 539 -32.08 -26.28 -15.33
C THR A 539 -33.40 -26.55 -14.59
N ILE A 540 -34.38 -25.63 -14.74
CA ILE A 540 -35.74 -25.79 -14.23
C ILE A 540 -36.76 -25.50 -15.34
N PRO A 541 -37.90 -26.20 -15.37
CA PRO A 541 -38.82 -26.16 -16.51
C PRO A 541 -39.77 -24.96 -16.52
N GLY A 542 -39.83 -24.17 -15.45
CA GLY A 542 -40.78 -23.06 -15.34
C GLY A 542 -40.56 -22.20 -14.09
N VAL A 543 -41.12 -21.00 -14.11
CA VAL A 543 -40.98 -20.01 -13.05
C VAL A 543 -42.33 -19.72 -12.39
N TRP A 544 -42.33 -19.60 -11.06
CA TRP A 544 -43.50 -19.17 -10.32
C TRP A 544 -43.88 -17.71 -10.64
N GLU A 545 -45.07 -17.51 -11.23
CA GLU A 545 -45.63 -16.20 -11.55
C GLU A 545 -47.15 -16.18 -11.27
N PRO A 546 -47.60 -15.59 -10.15
CA PRO A 546 -49.00 -15.62 -9.73
C PRO A 546 -49.87 -14.49 -10.28
N PHE A 547 -49.28 -13.41 -10.82
CA PHE A 547 -50.01 -12.18 -11.14
C PHE A 547 -50.02 -11.84 -12.64
N PHE A 548 -48.95 -12.20 -13.36
CA PHE A 548 -48.76 -11.75 -14.74
C PHE A 548 -48.72 -12.93 -15.72
N PRO A 549 -49.80 -13.16 -16.50
CA PRO A 549 -49.89 -14.33 -17.37
C PRO A 549 -48.98 -14.29 -18.61
N GLY A 550 -48.30 -13.16 -18.87
CA GLY A 550 -47.52 -12.97 -20.10
C GLY A 550 -48.38 -12.60 -21.31
N THR A 551 -47.73 -12.17 -22.39
CA THR A 551 -48.38 -11.87 -23.69
C THR A 551 -48.09 -12.92 -24.76
N LYS A 552 -47.17 -13.85 -24.49
CA LYS A 552 -46.89 -15.02 -25.34
C LYS A 552 -47.66 -16.25 -24.83
N ALA A 553 -48.16 -17.07 -25.74
CA ALA A 553 -49.07 -18.18 -25.42
C ALA A 553 -48.45 -19.28 -24.54
N ASP A 554 -47.12 -19.45 -24.58
CA ASP A 554 -46.40 -20.55 -23.93
C ASP A 554 -45.52 -20.11 -22.75
N MET A 555 -45.61 -18.85 -22.32
CA MET A 555 -44.75 -18.28 -21.27
C MET A 555 -45.53 -17.36 -20.35
N ASN A 556 -45.32 -17.49 -19.03
CA ASN A 556 -45.83 -16.50 -18.09
C ASN A 556 -45.04 -15.18 -18.17
N GLY A 557 -45.51 -14.14 -17.45
CA GLY A 557 -44.91 -12.81 -17.51
C GLY A 557 -43.46 -12.75 -17.05
N THR A 558 -43.10 -13.49 -16.00
CA THR A 558 -41.72 -13.57 -15.52
C THR A 558 -40.83 -14.28 -16.55
N GLU A 559 -41.25 -15.44 -17.05
CA GLU A 559 -40.52 -16.21 -18.06
C GLU A 559 -40.26 -15.35 -19.31
N GLN A 560 -41.28 -14.66 -19.81
CA GLN A 560 -41.16 -13.79 -20.98
C GLN A 560 -40.14 -12.64 -20.78
N ILE A 561 -39.99 -12.13 -19.56
CA ILE A 561 -39.06 -11.03 -19.26
C ILE A 561 -37.62 -11.51 -19.21
N ILE A 562 -37.36 -12.59 -18.47
CA ILE A 562 -36.01 -13.12 -18.27
C ILE A 562 -35.47 -13.87 -19.49
N THR A 563 -36.28 -14.08 -20.53
CA THR A 563 -35.83 -14.56 -21.85
C THR A 563 -36.23 -13.57 -22.95
N SER A 564 -36.29 -12.28 -22.61
CA SER A 564 -36.52 -11.22 -23.59
C SER A 564 -35.23 -10.92 -24.36
N GLN A 565 -35.34 -10.30 -25.53
CA GLN A 565 -34.18 -9.85 -26.32
C GLN A 565 -33.22 -8.94 -25.52
N VAL A 566 -33.75 -8.20 -24.54
CA VAL A 566 -32.93 -7.33 -23.69
C VAL A 566 -32.14 -8.16 -22.67
N SER A 567 -32.73 -9.24 -22.16
CA SER A 567 -32.08 -10.19 -21.25
C SER A 567 -31.02 -11.02 -21.99
N GLU A 568 -31.37 -11.56 -23.17
CA GLU A 568 -30.48 -12.34 -24.04
C GLU A 568 -29.34 -11.52 -24.68
N ALA A 569 -29.39 -10.19 -24.60
CA ALA A 569 -28.32 -9.32 -25.09
C ALA A 569 -27.03 -9.44 -24.25
N TRP A 570 -27.11 -10.01 -23.05
CA TRP A 570 -25.95 -10.22 -22.18
C TRP A 570 -25.21 -11.51 -22.52
N PRO A 571 -23.87 -11.55 -22.37
CA PRO A 571 -23.07 -12.74 -22.66
C PRO A 571 -23.25 -13.88 -21.63
N VAL A 572 -23.96 -13.61 -20.53
CA VAL A 572 -24.27 -14.53 -19.43
C VAL A 572 -25.72 -14.30 -18.99
N PRO A 573 -26.36 -15.26 -18.30
CA PRO A 573 -27.70 -15.05 -17.74
C PRO A 573 -27.72 -13.82 -16.82
N ASP A 574 -28.55 -12.83 -17.12
CA ASP A 574 -28.62 -11.57 -16.36
C ASP A 574 -29.07 -11.79 -14.90
N ALA A 575 -30.00 -12.72 -14.66
CA ALA A 575 -30.39 -13.11 -13.31
C ALA A 575 -29.25 -13.85 -12.60
N GLY A 576 -28.40 -14.56 -13.35
CA GLY A 576 -27.18 -15.17 -12.83
C GLY A 576 -26.17 -14.12 -12.35
N LEU A 577 -25.96 -13.07 -13.15
CA LEU A 577 -25.14 -11.92 -12.77
C LEU A 577 -25.70 -11.20 -11.52
N GLY A 578 -27.03 -11.08 -11.44
CA GLY A 578 -27.72 -10.60 -10.24
C GLY A 578 -27.46 -11.48 -9.01
N ALA A 579 -27.57 -12.80 -9.16
CA ALA A 579 -27.28 -13.76 -8.08
C ALA A 579 -25.84 -13.63 -7.58
N MET A 580 -24.87 -13.52 -8.49
CA MET A 580 -23.47 -13.29 -8.14
C MET A 580 -23.27 -11.97 -7.37
N THR A 581 -23.94 -10.90 -7.80
CA THR A 581 -23.91 -9.60 -7.13
C THR A 581 -24.42 -9.71 -5.69
N TYR A 582 -25.60 -10.28 -5.48
CA TYR A 582 -26.17 -10.45 -4.14
C TYR A 582 -25.32 -11.36 -3.25
N ALA A 583 -24.73 -12.42 -3.81
CA ALA A 583 -23.82 -13.28 -3.07
C ALA A 583 -22.54 -12.54 -2.62
N LEU A 584 -21.97 -11.70 -3.48
CA LEU A 584 -20.85 -10.84 -3.13
C LEU A 584 -21.24 -9.76 -2.11
N GLU A 585 -22.46 -9.20 -2.17
CA GLU A 585 -22.98 -8.25 -1.17
C GLU A 585 -23.06 -8.90 0.21
N ILE A 586 -23.52 -10.15 0.29
CA ILE A 586 -23.54 -10.91 1.55
C ILE A 586 -22.12 -11.08 2.10
N LEU A 587 -21.17 -11.51 1.27
CA LEU A 587 -19.78 -11.73 1.68
C LEU A 587 -19.11 -10.43 2.13
N VAL A 588 -19.15 -9.39 1.29
CA VAL A 588 -18.57 -8.07 1.58
C VAL A 588 -19.26 -7.43 2.78
N GLY A 589 -20.58 -7.55 2.89
CA GLY A 589 -21.36 -7.05 4.02
C GLY A 589 -20.94 -7.69 5.34
N ALA A 590 -20.66 -9.01 5.34
CA ALA A 590 -20.23 -9.75 6.52
C ALA A 590 -18.75 -9.50 6.91
N ILE A 591 -17.90 -9.04 5.99
CA ILE A 591 -16.49 -8.78 6.27
C ILE A 591 -16.31 -7.44 7.00
N GLY A 592 -15.48 -7.46 8.04
CA GLY A 592 -15.05 -6.27 8.77
C GLY A 592 -15.88 -5.95 10.01
N SER A 593 -15.38 -4.97 10.76
CA SER A 593 -15.93 -4.53 12.04
C SER A 593 -16.58 -3.14 11.92
N ALA A 594 -17.14 -2.64 13.02
CA ALA A 594 -17.64 -1.26 13.11
C ALA A 594 -16.58 -0.16 12.82
N SER A 595 -15.29 -0.49 12.67
CA SER A 595 -14.25 0.44 12.25
C SER A 595 -13.84 0.29 10.77
N ARG A 596 -14.56 -0.52 9.97
CA ARG A 596 -14.12 -0.83 8.60
C ARG A 596 -14.07 0.36 7.66
N TRP A 597 -14.85 1.42 7.90
CA TRP A 597 -14.76 2.71 7.18
C TRP A 597 -13.35 3.32 7.16
N ARG A 598 -12.52 3.05 8.18
CA ARG A 598 -11.11 3.49 8.22
C ARG A 598 -10.09 2.37 8.08
N THR A 599 -10.42 1.13 8.43
CA THR A 599 -9.46 0.02 8.35
C THR A 599 -9.45 -0.66 6.98
N MET A 600 -10.58 -0.64 6.26
CA MET A 600 -10.71 -1.17 4.90
C MET A 600 -11.61 -0.25 4.04
N PRO A 601 -11.21 1.02 3.79
CA PRO A 601 -11.99 1.98 3.01
C PRO A 601 -12.40 1.46 1.62
N TRP A 602 -11.54 0.68 0.97
CA TRP A 602 -11.86 0.10 -0.32
C TRP A 602 -13.04 -0.86 -0.29
N LEU A 603 -13.19 -1.62 0.81
CA LEU A 603 -14.26 -2.59 0.97
C LEU A 603 -15.60 -1.88 1.18
N THR A 604 -15.62 -0.78 1.91
CA THR A 604 -16.84 0.03 2.12
C THR A 604 -17.29 0.71 0.84
N VAL A 605 -16.35 1.23 0.05
CA VAL A 605 -16.65 1.81 -1.27
C VAL A 605 -17.13 0.72 -2.24
N ALA A 606 -16.48 -0.45 -2.28
CA ALA A 606 -16.94 -1.57 -3.10
C ALA A 606 -18.38 -1.99 -2.73
N PHE A 607 -18.68 -2.10 -1.43
CA PHE A 607 -20.02 -2.41 -0.93
C PHE A 607 -21.07 -1.38 -1.39
N GLY A 608 -20.75 -0.08 -1.28
CA GLY A 608 -21.63 0.98 -1.76
C GLY A 608 -21.83 0.99 -3.28
N ILE A 609 -20.77 0.72 -4.06
CA ILE A 609 -20.82 0.62 -5.53
C ILE A 609 -21.67 -0.56 -5.98
N MET A 610 -21.63 -1.68 -5.27
CA MET A 610 -22.49 -2.82 -5.58
C MET A 610 -23.97 -2.47 -5.39
N ILE A 611 -24.31 -1.69 -4.37
CA ILE A 611 -25.71 -1.39 -4.06
C ILE A 611 -26.27 -0.25 -4.93
N VAL A 612 -25.55 0.87 -5.04
CA VAL A 612 -26.11 2.10 -5.64
C VAL A 612 -26.15 2.03 -7.18
N PRO A 613 -25.02 1.93 -7.90
CA PRO A 613 -24.99 1.70 -9.34
C PRO A 613 -25.79 0.48 -9.82
N LEU A 614 -25.64 -0.70 -9.22
CA LEU A 614 -26.38 -1.88 -9.70
C LEU A 614 -27.87 -1.82 -9.31
N GLY A 615 -28.20 -1.09 -8.24
CA GLY A 615 -29.59 -0.72 -7.94
C GLY A 615 -30.20 0.12 -9.06
N ALA A 616 -29.46 1.08 -9.61
CA ALA A 616 -29.91 1.87 -10.77
C ALA A 616 -30.13 1.00 -12.02
N VAL A 617 -29.26 0.01 -12.27
CA VAL A 617 -29.46 -0.99 -13.34
C VAL A 617 -30.73 -1.81 -13.10
N SER A 618 -30.98 -2.22 -11.85
CA SER A 618 -32.20 -2.96 -11.48
C SER A 618 -33.47 -2.12 -11.72
N ILE A 619 -33.44 -0.82 -11.39
CA ILE A 619 -34.54 0.11 -11.66
C ILE A 619 -34.76 0.28 -13.16
N PHE A 620 -33.69 0.39 -13.95
CA PHE A 620 -33.79 0.42 -15.40
C PHE A 620 -34.51 -0.82 -15.93
N PHE A 621 -34.17 -2.02 -15.45
CA PHE A 621 -34.87 -3.26 -15.82
C PHE A 621 -36.35 -3.25 -15.42
N ILE A 622 -36.73 -2.72 -14.26
CA ILE A 622 -38.14 -2.57 -13.89
C ILE A 622 -38.87 -1.67 -14.90
N VAL A 623 -38.28 -0.52 -15.22
CA VAL A 623 -38.90 0.49 -16.08
C VAL A 623 -39.18 -0.05 -17.49
N ILE A 624 -38.23 -0.80 -18.06
CA ILE A 624 -38.39 -1.30 -19.43
C ILE A 624 -39.36 -2.49 -19.53
N GLN A 625 -39.61 -3.24 -18.44
CA GLN A 625 -40.42 -4.46 -18.46
C GLN A 625 -41.78 -4.24 -19.16
N PRO A 626 -42.64 -3.34 -18.67
CA PRO A 626 -43.95 -3.19 -19.31
C PRO A 626 -43.92 -2.25 -20.51
N ILE A 627 -42.93 -1.34 -20.61
CA ILE A 627 -42.81 -0.38 -21.73
C ILE A 627 -42.34 -1.07 -23.01
N VAL A 628 -41.35 -1.96 -22.90
CA VAL A 628 -40.67 -2.60 -24.05
C VAL A 628 -41.18 -4.02 -24.27
N ILE A 629 -41.38 -4.80 -23.18
CA ILE A 629 -41.72 -6.22 -23.27
C ILE A 629 -43.24 -6.44 -23.16
N GLY A 630 -43.96 -5.51 -22.53
CA GLY A 630 -45.43 -5.52 -22.46
C GLY A 630 -46.01 -6.39 -21.34
N THR A 631 -45.20 -6.80 -20.36
CA THR A 631 -45.65 -7.55 -19.18
C THR A 631 -44.80 -7.21 -17.96
N TYR A 632 -45.05 -7.86 -16.81
CA TYR A 632 -44.30 -7.68 -15.56
C TYR A 632 -43.76 -8.99 -15.02
N CYS A 633 -42.69 -8.89 -14.24
CA CYS A 633 -42.08 -10.01 -13.54
C CYS A 633 -42.24 -9.80 -12.03
N THR A 634 -43.10 -10.60 -11.38
CA THR A 634 -43.39 -10.47 -9.95
C THR A 634 -42.12 -10.57 -9.11
N LEU A 635 -41.29 -11.58 -9.37
CA LEU A 635 -40.07 -11.82 -8.62
C LEU A 635 -39.01 -10.74 -8.85
N CYS A 636 -38.92 -10.19 -10.07
CA CYS A 636 -38.01 -9.09 -10.39
C CYS A 636 -38.41 -7.81 -9.64
N LEU A 637 -39.72 -7.52 -9.54
CA LEU A 637 -40.22 -6.39 -8.76
C LEU A 637 -39.88 -6.53 -7.27
N VAL A 638 -40.00 -7.73 -6.70
CA VAL A 638 -39.62 -8.01 -5.31
C VAL A 638 -38.11 -7.84 -5.10
N ALA A 639 -37.29 -8.42 -5.97
CA ALA A 639 -35.83 -8.30 -5.87
C ALA A 639 -35.38 -6.84 -6.00
N ALA A 640 -35.95 -6.09 -6.94
CA ALA A 640 -35.60 -4.70 -7.12
C ALA A 640 -36.13 -3.80 -5.99
N ALA A 641 -37.29 -4.10 -5.41
CA ALA A 641 -37.75 -3.43 -4.18
C ALA A 641 -36.78 -3.68 -3.01
N ALA A 642 -36.31 -4.92 -2.85
CA ALA A 642 -35.29 -5.25 -1.86
C ALA A 642 -34.01 -4.43 -2.08
N MET A 643 -33.51 -4.35 -3.33
CA MET A 643 -32.33 -3.58 -3.70
C MET A 643 -32.48 -2.07 -3.41
N VAL A 644 -33.62 -1.47 -3.78
CA VAL A 644 -33.90 -0.06 -3.49
C VAL A 644 -33.93 0.22 -1.99
N CYS A 645 -34.45 -0.71 -1.18
CA CYS A 645 -34.43 -0.62 0.28
C CYS A 645 -33.02 -0.73 0.90
N GLN A 646 -32.03 -1.25 0.19
CA GLN A 646 -30.65 -1.31 0.68
C GLN A 646 -29.92 0.05 0.58
N ILE A 647 -30.26 0.87 -0.42
CA ILE A 647 -29.56 2.12 -0.75
C ILE A 647 -29.35 3.03 0.49
N PRO A 648 -30.37 3.28 1.35
CA PRO A 648 -30.20 4.20 2.47
C PRO A 648 -29.10 3.78 3.45
N PHE A 649 -28.92 2.47 3.66
CA PHE A 649 -27.95 1.94 4.60
C PHE A 649 -26.51 2.00 4.08
N SER A 650 -26.30 1.98 2.75
CA SER A 650 -24.95 1.95 2.18
C SER A 650 -24.31 3.32 2.03
N VAL A 651 -25.11 4.37 1.81
CA VAL A 651 -24.60 5.72 1.51
C VAL A 651 -23.87 6.33 2.71
N ASP A 652 -24.33 6.08 3.93
CA ASP A 652 -23.68 6.60 5.14
C ASP A 652 -22.22 6.15 5.25
N GLU A 653 -21.96 4.88 4.96
CA GLU A 653 -20.63 4.31 5.03
C GLU A 653 -19.70 4.89 3.96
N MET A 654 -20.21 5.14 2.75
CA MET A 654 -19.48 5.82 1.69
C MET A 654 -19.11 7.26 2.08
N VAL A 655 -20.04 8.01 2.67
CA VAL A 655 -19.80 9.41 3.08
C VAL A 655 -18.79 9.47 4.23
N ALA A 656 -18.92 8.60 5.24
CA ALA A 656 -17.94 8.52 6.33
C ALA A 656 -16.54 8.17 5.82
N THR A 657 -16.44 7.21 4.90
CA THR A 657 -15.18 6.80 4.27
C THR A 657 -14.58 7.95 3.45
N TYR A 658 -15.38 8.67 2.67
CA TYR A 658 -14.93 9.86 1.93
C TYR A 658 -14.37 10.94 2.87
N GLN A 659 -15.10 11.27 3.94
CA GLN A 659 -14.66 12.28 4.91
C GLN A 659 -13.34 11.85 5.59
N PHE A 660 -13.18 10.57 5.89
CA PHE A 660 -11.94 9.99 6.42
C PHE A 660 -10.76 10.17 5.47
N LEU A 661 -10.90 9.71 4.22
CA LEU A 661 -9.84 9.81 3.21
C LEU A 661 -9.44 11.26 2.95
N LYS A 662 -10.43 12.16 2.91
CA LYS A 662 -10.19 13.60 2.78
C LYS A 662 -9.35 14.15 3.94
N ARG A 663 -9.64 13.76 5.19
CA ARG A 663 -8.85 14.16 6.36
C ARG A 663 -7.42 13.63 6.31
N ARG A 664 -7.24 12.35 5.96
CA ARG A 664 -5.90 11.75 5.87
C ARG A 664 -5.07 12.36 4.74
N HIS A 665 -5.69 12.64 3.60
CA HIS A 665 -5.04 13.38 2.52
C HIS A 665 -4.61 14.79 2.95
N ALA A 666 -5.49 15.52 3.66
CA ALA A 666 -5.16 16.84 4.21
C ALA A 666 -4.04 16.80 5.28
N ALA A 667 -3.86 15.66 5.94
CA ALA A 667 -2.77 15.39 6.87
C ALA A 667 -1.48 14.87 6.20
N GLY A 668 -1.36 14.99 4.87
CA GLY A 668 -0.16 14.61 4.12
C GLY A 668 0.02 13.10 3.92
N GLN A 669 -1.03 12.29 4.12
CA GLN A 669 -0.94 10.85 3.88
C GLN A 669 -1.25 10.48 2.42
N PRO A 670 -0.60 9.44 1.87
CA PRO A 670 -0.91 8.91 0.54
C PRO A 670 -2.30 8.27 0.51
N TRP A 671 -3.29 9.02 0.00
CA TRP A 671 -4.70 8.67 0.11
C TRP A 671 -5.04 7.33 -0.55
N LEU A 672 -4.35 6.94 -1.63
CA LEU A 672 -4.59 5.69 -2.34
C LEU A 672 -4.05 4.49 -1.56
N LYS A 673 -2.90 4.63 -0.90
CA LYS A 673 -2.38 3.60 0.01
C LYS A 673 -3.24 3.47 1.26
N VAL A 674 -3.71 4.58 1.83
CA VAL A 674 -4.68 4.59 2.95
C VAL A 674 -6.02 3.95 2.52
N PHE A 675 -6.44 4.12 1.28
CA PHE A 675 -7.65 3.49 0.75
C PHE A 675 -7.60 1.95 0.83
N PHE A 676 -6.46 1.34 0.51
CA PHE A 676 -6.29 -0.12 0.54
C PHE A 676 -5.89 -0.68 1.90
N THR A 677 -5.09 0.06 2.68
CA THR A 677 -4.49 -0.45 3.93
C THR A 677 -5.14 0.10 5.21
N GLY A 678 -5.91 1.17 5.08
CA GLY A 678 -6.50 1.90 6.20
C GLY A 678 -5.50 2.67 7.04
N ASP A 679 -6.01 3.52 7.93
CA ASP A 679 -5.19 4.30 8.88
C ASP A 679 -5.94 4.56 10.20
N THR A 680 -5.26 5.19 11.15
CA THR A 680 -5.88 5.80 12.33
C THR A 680 -6.58 7.11 11.96
N ASP A 681 -7.50 7.56 12.81
CA ASP A 681 -8.18 8.85 12.68
C ASP A 681 -8.26 9.52 14.06
N GLU A 682 -8.62 10.80 14.08
CA GLU A 682 -8.74 11.58 15.31
C GLU A 682 -9.84 11.05 16.23
N GLY A 683 -9.50 10.75 17.48
CA GLY A 683 -10.44 10.34 18.52
C GLY A 683 -9.84 9.33 19.50
N PRO A 684 -10.54 9.03 20.61
CA PRO A 684 -10.08 8.04 21.56
C PRO A 684 -10.03 6.66 20.89
N THR A 685 -8.95 5.93 21.16
CA THR A 685 -8.85 4.52 20.73
C THR A 685 -9.92 3.72 21.46
N ARG A 686 -10.86 3.15 20.70
CA ARG A 686 -11.91 2.28 21.21
C ARG A 686 -11.91 1.00 20.38
N PHE A 687 -12.02 -0.15 21.04
CA PHE A 687 -12.25 -1.40 20.34
C PHE A 687 -13.76 -1.55 20.07
N PRO A 688 -14.17 -2.10 18.91
CA PRO A 688 -15.57 -2.34 18.62
C PRO A 688 -16.22 -3.22 19.70
N ASP A 689 -17.30 -2.72 20.30
CA ASP A 689 -18.16 -3.49 21.20
C ASP A 689 -19.40 -3.93 20.40
N GLU A 690 -19.22 -5.00 19.62
CA GLU A 690 -20.24 -5.58 18.75
C GLU A 690 -21.16 -6.49 19.59
N ASP A 691 -22.01 -5.85 20.40
CA ASP A 691 -22.80 -6.53 21.42
C ASP A 691 -24.06 -7.19 20.82
N PHE A 692 -23.88 -8.37 20.24
CA PHE A 692 -24.96 -9.29 19.88
C PHE A 692 -25.64 -9.94 21.11
N GLU A 693 -25.18 -9.67 22.33
CA GLU A 693 -25.78 -10.15 23.58
C GLU A 693 -26.96 -9.27 24.03
N ARG A 694 -27.22 -8.15 23.34
CA ARG A 694 -28.39 -7.28 23.52
C ARG A 694 -29.72 -8.00 23.26
N SER A 695 -30.81 -7.40 23.75
CA SER A 695 -32.13 -7.96 23.51
C SER A 695 -32.50 -7.95 22.01
N PRO A 696 -33.16 -8.99 21.47
CA PRO A 696 -33.56 -9.02 20.06
C PRO A 696 -34.40 -7.82 19.62
N ARG A 697 -35.17 -7.23 20.55
CA ARG A 697 -35.99 -6.04 20.29
C ARG A 697 -35.14 -4.80 20.03
N GLU A 698 -34.05 -4.62 20.76
CA GLU A 698 -33.13 -3.50 20.57
C GLU A 698 -32.40 -3.65 19.24
N ILE A 699 -31.93 -4.86 18.92
CA ILE A 699 -31.28 -5.18 17.64
C ILE A 699 -32.21 -4.86 16.47
N VAL A 700 -33.46 -5.35 16.50
CA VAL A 700 -34.44 -5.08 15.42
C VAL A 700 -34.77 -3.59 15.31
N ARG A 701 -34.85 -2.87 16.43
CA ARG A 701 -35.08 -1.43 16.42
C ARG A 701 -33.90 -0.68 15.76
N GLU A 702 -32.67 -1.04 16.10
CA GLU A 702 -31.45 -0.44 15.55
C GLU A 702 -31.31 -0.75 14.05
N MET A 703 -31.66 -1.96 13.62
CA MET A 703 -31.72 -2.36 12.21
C MET A 703 -32.72 -1.57 11.38
N LEU A 704 -33.89 -1.25 11.94
CA LEU A 704 -34.97 -0.59 11.19
C LEU A 704 -34.89 0.93 11.20
N VAL A 705 -34.27 1.52 12.23
CA VAL A 705 -34.30 2.97 12.48
C VAL A 705 -32.90 3.58 12.57
N GLY A 706 -31.85 2.77 12.77
CA GLY A 706 -30.49 3.29 12.80
C GLY A 706 -30.10 3.89 11.46
N GLY A 707 -29.49 5.09 11.49
CA GLY A 707 -29.04 5.84 10.31
C GLY A 707 -30.12 6.34 9.35
N MET A 708 -31.37 5.89 9.50
CA MET A 708 -32.49 6.26 8.64
C MET A 708 -33.53 7.09 9.38
N THR A 709 -34.26 7.92 8.63
CA THR A 709 -35.46 8.58 9.13
C THR A 709 -36.61 8.33 8.18
N LEU A 710 -37.83 8.19 8.71
CA LEU A 710 -39.05 8.00 7.91
C LEU A 710 -40.00 9.21 8.04
N PRO A 711 -39.71 10.37 7.42
CA PRO A 711 -40.68 11.45 7.33
C PRO A 711 -41.93 10.99 6.59
N TRP A 712 -43.10 11.38 7.10
CA TRP A 712 -44.38 11.06 6.46
C TRP A 712 -44.46 11.58 5.02
N THR A 713 -43.77 12.68 4.69
CA THR A 713 -43.73 13.24 3.34
C THR A 713 -43.02 12.32 2.35
N LEU A 714 -41.93 11.66 2.75
CA LEU A 714 -41.23 10.70 1.90
C LEU A 714 -42.05 9.42 1.73
N ALA A 715 -42.71 8.95 2.79
CA ALA A 715 -43.64 7.82 2.70
C ALA A 715 -44.82 8.14 1.76
N ALA A 716 -45.38 9.35 1.84
CA ALA A 716 -46.44 9.81 0.94
C ALA A 716 -45.95 9.93 -0.51
N SER A 717 -44.74 10.47 -0.75
CA SER A 717 -44.16 10.54 -2.10
C SER A 717 -43.91 9.14 -2.68
N ALA A 718 -43.40 8.19 -1.88
CA ALA A 718 -43.26 6.80 -2.30
C ALA A 718 -44.63 6.17 -2.64
N GLY A 719 -45.67 6.46 -1.85
CA GLY A 719 -47.04 6.06 -2.15
C GLY A 719 -47.57 6.61 -3.47
N VAL A 720 -47.35 7.90 -3.76
CA VAL A 720 -47.67 8.50 -5.07
C VAL A 720 -46.86 7.82 -6.18
N GLY A 721 -45.59 7.53 -5.95
CA GLY A 721 -44.75 6.79 -6.88
C GLY A 721 -45.29 5.40 -7.21
N VAL A 722 -45.74 4.64 -6.21
CA VAL A 722 -46.38 3.32 -6.41
C VAL A 722 -47.68 3.46 -7.21
N LEU A 723 -48.50 4.46 -6.90
CA LEU A 723 -49.73 4.73 -7.65
C LEU A 723 -49.46 5.07 -9.11
N LEU A 724 -48.42 5.87 -9.39
CA LEU A 724 -47.99 6.20 -10.75
C LEU A 724 -47.40 4.98 -11.46
N MET A 725 -46.59 4.18 -10.77
CA MET A 725 -45.96 2.98 -11.33
C MET A 725 -47.01 1.95 -11.75
N LEU A 726 -48.09 1.83 -10.98
CA LEU A 726 -49.24 0.94 -11.23
C LEU A 726 -50.38 1.59 -12.01
N ALA A 727 -50.29 2.90 -12.32
CA ALA A 727 -51.30 3.61 -13.09
C ALA A 727 -51.63 2.95 -14.44
N PRO A 728 -50.69 2.27 -15.14
CA PRO A 728 -51.00 1.55 -16.37
C PRO A 728 -52.03 0.41 -16.23
N LEU A 729 -52.37 -0.01 -15.01
CA LEU A 729 -53.47 -0.95 -14.76
C LEU A 729 -54.85 -0.29 -14.97
N LEU A 730 -54.91 1.03 -14.89
CA LEU A 730 -56.13 1.84 -15.06
C LEU A 730 -56.10 2.64 -16.37
N VAL A 731 -54.92 3.14 -16.74
CA VAL A 731 -54.63 3.87 -17.97
C VAL A 731 -53.98 2.88 -18.92
N THR A 732 -54.73 2.34 -19.88
CA THR A 732 -54.21 1.30 -20.78
C THR A 732 -52.95 1.78 -21.52
N TRP A 733 -52.08 0.83 -21.89
CA TRP A 733 -50.83 1.10 -22.61
C TRP A 733 -51.01 1.80 -23.98
N ASP A 734 -52.23 1.91 -24.49
CA ASP A 734 -52.59 2.69 -25.66
C ASP A 734 -52.50 4.21 -25.43
N ASP A 735 -52.60 4.66 -24.17
CA ASP A 735 -52.44 6.07 -23.81
C ASP A 735 -50.94 6.41 -23.68
N PRO A 736 -50.44 7.45 -24.40
CA PRO A 736 -49.04 7.86 -24.32
C PRO A 736 -48.54 8.21 -22.90
N MET A 737 -49.45 8.52 -21.97
CA MET A 737 -49.11 8.82 -20.58
C MET A 737 -48.79 7.58 -19.74
N ALA A 738 -49.21 6.37 -20.13
CA ALA A 738 -48.99 5.15 -19.35
C ALA A 738 -47.50 4.90 -19.08
N GLY A 739 -46.66 4.98 -20.11
CA GLY A 739 -45.20 4.85 -19.96
C GLY A 739 -44.57 5.98 -19.12
N THR A 740 -45.09 7.20 -19.25
CA THR A 740 -44.62 8.35 -18.46
C THR A 740 -44.93 8.14 -16.97
N PHE A 741 -46.13 7.67 -16.63
CA PHE A 741 -46.48 7.35 -15.24
C PHE A 741 -45.65 6.21 -14.69
N HIS A 742 -45.44 5.15 -15.45
CA HIS A 742 -44.62 4.01 -15.01
C HIS A 742 -43.18 4.41 -14.68
N LEU A 743 -42.52 5.08 -15.64
CA LEU A 743 -41.16 5.59 -15.48
C LEU A 743 -41.06 6.56 -14.30
N THR A 744 -41.97 7.54 -14.25
CA THR A 744 -41.96 8.56 -13.19
C THR A 744 -42.20 7.92 -11.83
N GLY A 745 -43.11 6.96 -11.73
CA GLY A 745 -43.40 6.22 -10.50
C GLY A 745 -42.18 5.49 -9.95
N ALA A 746 -41.47 4.74 -10.81
CA ALA A 746 -40.25 4.01 -10.43
C ALA A 746 -39.14 4.97 -9.95
N LEU A 747 -38.93 6.10 -10.64
CA LEU A 747 -37.96 7.12 -10.24
C LEU A 747 -38.35 7.83 -8.95
N VAL A 748 -39.64 8.10 -8.74
CA VAL A 748 -40.16 8.71 -7.51
C VAL A 748 -39.93 7.82 -6.30
N ILE A 749 -40.21 6.52 -6.42
CA ILE A 749 -39.96 5.54 -5.37
C ILE A 749 -38.47 5.52 -5.02
N THR A 750 -37.62 5.43 -6.05
CA THR A 750 -36.15 5.40 -5.89
C THR A 750 -35.65 6.64 -5.14
N ALA A 751 -36.05 7.84 -5.57
CA ALA A 751 -35.65 9.09 -4.95
C ALA A 751 -36.21 9.26 -3.53
N ALA A 752 -37.45 8.83 -3.28
CA ALA A 752 -38.07 8.88 -1.95
C ALA A 752 -37.38 7.92 -0.96
N VAL A 753 -37.08 6.69 -1.38
CA VAL A 753 -36.38 5.70 -0.55
C VAL A 753 -34.94 6.12 -0.31
N THR A 754 -34.22 6.57 -1.34
CA THR A 754 -32.84 7.09 -1.19
C THR A 754 -32.78 8.24 -0.19
N ALA A 755 -33.79 9.12 -0.20
CA ALA A 755 -33.89 10.25 0.74
C ALA A 755 -34.23 9.85 2.18
N LEU A 756 -34.48 8.57 2.50
CA LEU A 756 -34.63 8.10 3.89
C LEU A 756 -33.31 8.22 4.66
N ALA A 757 -32.17 8.08 3.97
CA ALA A 757 -30.86 8.38 4.51
C ALA A 757 -30.67 9.91 4.61
N PRO A 758 -30.42 10.48 5.81
CA PRO A 758 -30.17 11.91 5.96
C PRO A 758 -29.03 12.42 5.08
N VAL A 759 -27.94 11.67 4.92
CA VAL A 759 -26.82 12.06 4.03
C VAL A 759 -27.22 12.25 2.56
N ALA A 760 -28.29 11.57 2.12
CA ALA A 760 -28.83 11.63 0.77
C ALA A 760 -30.18 12.39 0.70
N ARG A 761 -30.51 13.21 1.71
CA ARG A 761 -31.80 13.91 1.81
C ARG A 761 -32.14 14.76 0.59
N LEU A 762 -31.13 15.27 -0.12
CA LEU A 762 -31.30 16.05 -1.34
C LEU A 762 -31.91 15.26 -2.50
N ALA A 763 -31.84 13.92 -2.50
CA ALA A 763 -32.45 13.07 -3.52
C ALA A 763 -33.97 13.33 -3.69
N ARG A 764 -34.66 13.76 -2.62
CA ARG A 764 -36.08 14.13 -2.69
C ARG A 764 -36.37 15.29 -3.66
N MET A 765 -35.37 16.12 -3.99
CA MET A 765 -35.54 17.19 -4.98
C MET A 765 -35.75 16.66 -6.39
N LEU A 766 -35.35 15.42 -6.68
CA LEU A 766 -35.69 14.75 -7.94
C LEU A 766 -37.21 14.58 -8.08
N ASN A 767 -37.93 14.31 -6.97
CA ASN A 767 -39.39 14.20 -6.99
C ASN A 767 -40.07 15.54 -7.31
N LEU A 768 -39.45 16.67 -6.95
CA LEU A 768 -39.92 17.99 -7.38
C LEU A 768 -39.80 18.14 -8.89
N LEU A 769 -38.64 17.80 -9.47
CA LEU A 769 -38.42 17.87 -10.92
C LEU A 769 -39.37 16.94 -11.69
N LEU A 770 -39.55 15.72 -11.20
CA LEU A 770 -40.49 14.75 -11.77
C LEU A 770 -41.94 15.24 -11.62
N GLY A 771 -42.29 15.87 -10.50
CA GLY A 771 -43.60 16.47 -10.30
C GLY A 771 -43.87 17.60 -11.28
N VAL A 772 -42.87 18.45 -11.56
CA VAL A 772 -42.96 19.49 -12.60
C VAL A 772 -43.16 18.87 -13.97
N ALA A 773 -42.42 17.80 -14.31
CA ALA A 773 -42.58 17.11 -15.58
C ALA A 773 -44.01 16.58 -15.78
N LEU A 774 -44.65 16.04 -14.74
CA LEU A 774 -46.04 15.57 -14.78
C LEU A 774 -47.08 16.69 -14.99
N LEU A 775 -46.75 17.96 -14.73
CA LEU A 775 -47.65 19.08 -15.04
C LEU A 775 -47.72 19.36 -16.54
N PHE A 776 -46.62 19.13 -17.27
CA PHE A 776 -46.50 19.48 -18.68
C PHE A 776 -46.62 18.29 -19.62
N ALA A 777 -46.21 17.09 -19.21
CA ALA A 777 -46.30 15.86 -19.99
C ALA A 777 -47.68 15.62 -20.64
N PRO A 778 -48.82 15.73 -19.93
CA PRO A 778 -50.12 15.46 -20.53
C PRO A 778 -50.53 16.51 -21.58
N LEU A 779 -49.98 17.73 -21.54
CA LEU A 779 -50.20 18.76 -22.56
C LEU A 779 -49.46 18.44 -23.86
N LEU A 780 -48.27 17.85 -23.74
CA LEU A 780 -47.42 17.51 -24.90
C LEU A 780 -48.01 16.35 -25.71
N VAL A 781 -48.67 15.40 -25.05
CA VAL A 781 -49.22 14.20 -25.69
C VAL A 781 -50.73 14.26 -25.94
N GLY A 782 -51.41 15.34 -25.52
CA GLY A 782 -52.85 15.50 -25.73
C GLY A 782 -53.71 14.53 -24.92
N ALA A 783 -53.38 14.31 -23.65
CA ALA A 783 -54.04 13.33 -22.80
C ALA A 783 -55.53 13.64 -22.54
N SER A 784 -56.32 12.60 -22.27
CA SER A 784 -57.73 12.76 -21.87
C SER A 784 -57.87 13.57 -20.57
N TRP A 785 -59.04 14.18 -20.35
CA TRP A 785 -59.24 15.05 -19.18
C TRP A 785 -59.02 14.33 -17.83
N GLY A 786 -59.39 13.05 -17.74
CA GLY A 786 -59.16 12.23 -16.54
C GLY A 786 -57.67 11.96 -16.28
N VAL A 787 -56.93 11.60 -17.33
CA VAL A 787 -55.47 11.36 -17.27
C VAL A 787 -54.71 12.67 -17.01
N PHE A 788 -55.14 13.77 -17.61
CA PHE A 788 -54.62 15.10 -17.36
C PHE A 788 -54.79 15.50 -15.89
N ALA A 789 -55.98 15.36 -15.33
CA ALA A 789 -56.25 15.67 -13.93
C ALA A 789 -55.41 14.80 -12.97
N LEU A 790 -55.31 13.49 -13.24
CA LEU A 790 -54.47 12.56 -12.47
C LEU A 790 -53.00 13.00 -12.48
N SER A 791 -52.46 13.31 -13.66
CA SER A 791 -51.06 13.75 -13.84
C SER A 791 -50.77 15.05 -13.08
N VAL A 792 -51.67 16.05 -13.20
CA VAL A 792 -51.51 17.34 -12.51
C VAL A 792 -51.59 17.18 -10.99
N VAL A 793 -52.54 16.40 -10.48
CA VAL A 793 -52.68 16.14 -9.04
C VAL A 793 -51.43 15.43 -8.51
N ALA A 794 -50.98 14.38 -9.18
CA ALA A 794 -49.76 13.67 -8.80
C ALA A 794 -48.54 14.60 -8.84
N GLY A 795 -48.41 15.43 -9.88
CA GLY A 795 -47.33 16.41 -10.01
C GLY A 795 -47.30 17.43 -8.88
N LEU A 796 -48.44 18.04 -8.56
CA LEU A 796 -48.56 19.01 -7.46
C LEU A 796 -48.29 18.37 -6.09
N LEU A 797 -48.78 17.14 -5.87
CA LEU A 797 -48.50 16.38 -4.64
C LEU A 797 -47.00 16.13 -4.50
N LEU A 798 -46.32 15.66 -5.55
CA LEU A 798 -44.87 15.41 -5.50
C LEU A 798 -44.08 16.68 -5.24
N ILE A 799 -44.44 17.81 -5.87
CA ILE A 799 -43.81 19.11 -5.60
C ILE A 799 -44.00 19.48 -4.12
N GLY A 800 -45.24 19.46 -3.62
CA GLY A 800 -45.56 19.86 -2.25
C GLY A 800 -44.89 18.96 -1.19
N LEU A 801 -44.90 17.65 -1.40
CA LEU A 801 -44.31 16.66 -0.48
C LEU A 801 -42.78 16.68 -0.47
N SER A 802 -42.15 17.17 -1.54
CA SER A 802 -40.68 17.21 -1.64
C SER A 802 -40.05 18.40 -0.93
N VAL A 803 -40.79 19.49 -0.71
CA VAL A 803 -40.27 20.72 -0.08
C VAL A 803 -39.84 20.50 1.39
N PRO A 804 -40.66 19.89 2.27
CA PRO A 804 -40.28 19.68 3.68
C PRO A 804 -39.05 18.78 3.80
N ARG A 805 -38.06 19.20 4.61
CA ARG A 805 -36.82 18.45 4.86
C ARG A 805 -37.04 17.21 5.74
N GLY A 806 -38.00 17.26 6.66
CA GLY A 806 -38.13 16.29 7.74
C GLY A 806 -37.10 16.53 8.86
N ALA A 807 -37.22 15.79 9.96
CA ALA A 807 -36.28 15.88 11.08
C ALA A 807 -35.01 15.07 10.80
N VAL A 808 -33.86 15.61 11.21
CA VAL A 808 -32.56 14.92 11.25
C VAL A 808 -32.12 14.92 12.71
N HIS A 809 -32.02 13.74 13.30
CA HIS A 809 -31.72 13.58 14.74
C HIS A 809 -30.23 13.38 15.02
N ASP A 810 -29.51 12.80 14.05
CA ASP A 810 -28.10 12.45 14.15
C ASP A 810 -27.18 13.54 13.59
N SER A 811 -25.89 13.42 13.92
CA SER A 811 -24.80 14.25 13.41
C SER A 811 -23.95 13.45 12.41
N TYR A 812 -23.56 14.08 11.31
CA TYR A 812 -22.84 13.50 10.17
C TYR A 812 -21.54 14.25 9.85
N GLY A 813 -20.97 14.92 10.86
CA GLY A 813 -19.77 15.73 10.76
C GLY A 813 -19.94 16.92 9.79
N ASP A 814 -18.96 17.13 8.91
CA ASP A 814 -18.98 18.22 7.94
C ASP A 814 -20.16 18.16 6.96
N TRP A 815 -20.86 17.02 6.88
CA TRP A 815 -22.02 16.85 6.02
C TRP A 815 -23.28 17.54 6.55
N ASP A 816 -23.34 17.85 7.85
CA ASP A 816 -24.51 18.47 8.49
C ASP A 816 -24.94 19.76 7.76
N ARG A 817 -23.99 20.51 7.19
CA ARG A 817 -24.25 21.74 6.43
C ARG A 817 -25.08 21.55 5.16
N TYR A 818 -25.11 20.33 4.61
CA TYR A 818 -25.84 20.00 3.38
C TYR A 818 -27.23 19.43 3.67
N ILE A 819 -27.45 18.93 4.88
CA ILE A 819 -28.66 18.18 5.26
C ILE A 819 -29.55 18.94 6.25
N ARG A 820 -29.00 19.91 7.00
CA ARG A 820 -29.74 20.74 7.96
C ARG A 820 -30.32 22.00 7.34
#